data_AF-A0A3D1L1J4-F1
#
_entry.id   AF-A0A3D1L1J4-F1
#
_cell.length_a   1.000
_cell.length_b   1.000
_cell.length_c   1.000
_cell.angle_alpha   90.00
_cell.angle_beta   90.00
_cell.angle_gamma   90.00
#
_symmetry.space_group_name_H-M   'P 1'
#
loop_
_entity.id
_entity.type
_entity.pdbx_description
1 polymer ?
#
loop_
_entity_poly.entity_id
_entity_poly.type
_entity_poly.pdbx_seq_one_letter_code
_entity_poly.pdbx_strand_id
1 'polypeptide(L)'
;MVWILRNTDCFYLVFLSHKIGFRNNSTDSVITASFQMRIMTLRKYIKQLVVFTCVFSAGFAAQGQRWPAGIHDPSKIVKCDDTYWVFGTGDGIYSMYSKDLISWQAGPTPFTKTAFPAWIKNYVGKFDGNFWAPDIIFMNDKYYLYYSCSEWGTMTSTIGCVTNKTLNPNDPDFQWVDVGFLGIWSYQPGLALNAIDPSLMRGPDGKIWMVYGSFNEQGIVITEIDSISGKPKTTAGNLPGTSIANSWTGPQSYNYGEGEGASMIYRNGYYYLFYNKGGCCAGIASTYYMVMGRSANPKGPFLDKTGKALRLTGQPSGGTVVLKHDNSRGTDDRYFGPGHFGMYSENDVDYVTFHYYDPNGYYPNPAVNNQGGPTLGLAKLLWGNDGWPSISLDFVDEGVYTIENIYSKKVADAFNHTIADSTAIFQYTPDTTLQTPKWVFKSLGAGEYAISNYAAPEMFIEAGGTDNATSLLMTSEYEGAINQRFRTVTSPGGKTIIYPSTKDVGWGLTTPTSSDVKISLRTLTAQDYLRWNMIPFHESLLVSETKLTVEHVAGTDSSIFVESNGLWNASVLYETWLKVDFSGVGNDSLKIAFSENTGTNDRKNRVYITSNGGISEMITITQLGKPTAANDVTDGNQFAVYPNPANQELYVESSKNGKLTVYNQTGQKISEFNLSTGKNKLNVGDLHSGIYLLKIDADNKTVVRKIVKN
;
A
#
# COMPACT_ATOMS: atom_id res chain seq x y z
N MET A 1 21.53 -24.89 18.86
CA MET A 1 21.87 -26.29 18.56
C MET A 1 20.61 -27.15 18.64
N VAL A 2 19.81 -27.17 17.57
CA VAL A 2 18.87 -28.27 17.32
C VAL A 2 19.58 -29.21 16.36
N TRP A 3 19.75 -30.43 16.82
CA TRP A 3 20.24 -31.56 16.06
C TRP A 3 19.24 -31.91 14.95
N ILE A 4 19.71 -31.92 13.70
CA ILE A 4 19.03 -32.65 12.64
C ILE A 4 19.42 -34.12 12.80
N LEU A 5 18.45 -34.91 13.26
CA LEU A 5 18.48 -36.37 13.25
C LEU A 5 18.69 -36.86 11.82
N ARG A 6 19.71 -37.70 11.65
CA ARG A 6 19.92 -38.51 10.44
C ARG A 6 18.75 -39.49 10.32
N ASN A 7 18.01 -39.41 9.21
CA ASN A 7 17.34 -40.58 8.68
C ASN A 7 18.20 -41.17 7.56
N THR A 8 18.64 -42.38 7.84
CA THR A 8 19.06 -43.41 6.90
C THR A 8 17.99 -43.62 5.85
N ASP A 9 18.38 -43.71 4.57
CA ASP A 9 17.89 -44.74 3.66
C ASP A 9 18.91 -45.00 2.55
N CYS A 10 19.41 -46.24 2.57
CA CYS A 10 20.20 -46.84 1.52
C CYS A 10 19.34 -47.11 0.31
N PHE A 11 19.77 -46.67 -0.88
CA PHE A 11 19.44 -47.37 -2.11
C PHE A 11 20.58 -48.34 -2.45
N TYR A 12 20.26 -49.63 -2.40
CA TYR A 12 21.07 -50.71 -2.94
C TYR A 12 21.04 -50.64 -4.47
N LEU A 13 22.21 -50.71 -5.11
CA LEU A 13 22.34 -51.33 -6.42
C LEU A 13 23.33 -52.50 -6.30
N VAL A 14 22.81 -53.70 -6.54
CA VAL A 14 23.49 -54.98 -6.48
C VAL A 14 24.27 -55.20 -7.78
N PHE A 15 25.56 -55.57 -7.68
CA PHE A 15 26.17 -56.53 -8.60
C PHE A 15 27.10 -57.47 -7.83
N LEU A 16 26.75 -58.76 -7.86
CA LEU A 16 27.55 -59.87 -7.37
C LEU A 16 28.71 -60.17 -8.33
N SER A 17 29.91 -60.39 -7.80
CA SER A 17 30.73 -61.55 -8.23
C SER A 17 31.83 -61.88 -7.21
N HIS A 18 31.62 -62.97 -6.47
CA HIS A 18 32.58 -64.08 -6.25
C HIS A 18 34.06 -63.76 -5.98
N LYS A 19 34.54 -63.96 -4.73
CA LYS A 19 35.26 -65.18 -4.27
C LYS A 19 35.99 -64.94 -2.93
N ILE A 20 35.46 -65.60 -1.90
CA ILE A 20 36.10 -66.38 -0.83
C ILE A 20 37.64 -66.29 -0.71
N GLY A 21 38.12 -66.02 0.52
CA GLY A 21 39.50 -66.37 0.89
C GLY A 21 40.02 -65.82 2.23
N PHE A 22 39.44 -66.27 3.35
CA PHE A 22 40.02 -66.48 4.70
C PHE A 22 41.10 -65.55 5.31
N ARG A 23 40.76 -65.09 6.54
CA ARG A 23 41.51 -65.18 7.83
C ARG A 23 43.05 -65.22 7.74
N ASN A 24 43.80 -64.49 8.56
CA ASN A 24 43.74 -64.45 10.02
C ASN A 24 44.80 -63.46 10.54
N ASN A 25 44.54 -62.87 11.73
CA ASN A 25 45.47 -62.58 12.83
C ASN A 25 46.74 -61.74 12.54
N SER A 26 47.20 -60.80 13.37
CA SER A 26 46.99 -60.55 14.79
C SER A 26 47.77 -59.29 15.17
N THR A 27 47.21 -58.55 16.14
CA THR A 27 47.87 -57.87 17.26
C THR A 27 48.96 -56.82 17.01
N ASP A 28 48.63 -55.63 17.51
CA ASP A 28 49.38 -54.83 18.48
C ASP A 28 50.72 -54.23 18.03
N SER A 29 50.74 -52.91 17.76
CA SER A 29 51.05 -51.84 18.73
C SER A 29 52.57 -51.69 18.87
N VAL A 30 53.22 -50.54 18.59
CA VAL A 30 53.35 -49.38 19.49
C VAL A 30 54.63 -48.59 19.08
N ILE A 31 54.65 -47.28 19.33
CA ILE A 31 55.83 -46.37 19.51
C ILE A 31 56.60 -45.95 18.22
N THR A 32 56.39 -44.74 17.68
CA THR A 32 56.86 -43.36 18.04
C THR A 32 58.26 -42.98 17.54
N ALA A 33 58.33 -41.70 17.13
CA ALA A 33 59.52 -40.84 16.98
C ALA A 33 60.35 -41.10 15.71
N SER A 34 60.86 -40.13 14.96
CA SER A 34 60.95 -38.67 15.07
C SER A 34 61.85 -38.20 13.92
N PHE A 35 61.69 -36.95 13.45
CA PHE A 35 62.77 -36.08 12.92
C PHE A 35 63.53 -36.55 11.64
N GLN A 36 64.02 -35.72 10.72
CA GLN A 36 63.91 -34.31 10.43
C GLN A 36 64.53 -34.02 9.04
N MET A 37 64.19 -32.85 8.48
CA MET A 37 64.98 -31.96 7.62
C MET A 37 65.39 -32.31 6.16
N ARG A 38 64.74 -31.54 5.25
CA ARG A 38 65.26 -30.61 4.21
C ARG A 38 66.44 -31.01 3.30
N ILE A 39 66.28 -30.74 1.98
CA ILE A 39 67.14 -29.86 1.15
C ILE A 39 66.48 -29.56 -0.22
N MET A 40 66.54 -28.28 -0.65
CA MET A 40 66.13 -27.70 -1.95
C MET A 40 67.15 -28.09 -3.05
N THR A 41 66.85 -28.18 -4.37
CA THR A 41 66.91 -27.04 -5.33
C THR A 41 66.59 -27.46 -6.80
N LEU A 42 65.76 -26.63 -7.47
CA LEU A 42 65.90 -26.00 -8.81
C LEU A 42 66.24 -26.80 -10.11
N ARG A 43 65.32 -26.81 -11.11
CA ARG A 43 65.38 -26.08 -12.43
C ARG A 43 64.36 -26.56 -13.51
N LYS A 44 63.59 -25.60 -14.08
CA LYS A 44 63.18 -25.34 -15.51
C LYS A 44 62.71 -26.52 -16.40
N TYR A 45 61.66 -26.52 -17.26
CA TYR A 45 60.71 -25.54 -17.84
C TYR A 45 59.67 -26.31 -18.73
N ILE A 46 58.42 -25.80 -18.88
CA ILE A 46 57.47 -25.93 -20.05
C ILE A 46 56.80 -27.33 -20.26
N LYS A 47 55.48 -27.58 -20.39
CA LYS A 47 54.23 -26.85 -20.72
C LYS A 47 52.97 -27.66 -20.30
N GLN A 48 51.92 -26.96 -19.86
CA GLN A 48 50.46 -27.24 -19.90
C GLN A 48 49.77 -28.37 -19.07
N LEU A 49 48.69 -27.91 -18.42
CA LEU A 49 47.42 -28.55 -18.02
C LEU A 49 47.28 -29.25 -16.64
N VAL A 50 46.52 -28.55 -15.77
CA VAL A 50 45.38 -29.05 -14.96
C VAL A 50 45.66 -29.90 -13.70
N VAL A 51 45.48 -29.21 -12.57
CA VAL A 51 44.62 -29.58 -11.42
C VAL A 51 45.27 -30.20 -10.17
N PHE A 52 44.76 -29.68 -9.05
CA PHE A 52 44.94 -30.05 -7.64
C PHE A 52 46.25 -29.61 -6.96
N THR A 53 46.21 -28.39 -6.40
CA THR A 53 46.85 -28.16 -5.11
C THR A 53 45.81 -27.61 -4.15
N CYS A 54 45.69 -28.32 -3.03
CA CYS A 54 44.77 -28.09 -1.94
C CYS A 54 44.82 -26.64 -1.45
N VAL A 55 43.68 -25.98 -1.56
CA VAL A 55 43.35 -24.77 -0.82
C VAL A 55 43.09 -25.19 0.63
N PHE A 56 44.02 -24.90 1.53
CA PHE A 56 43.69 -24.70 2.96
C PHE A 56 44.54 -23.55 3.48
N SER A 57 44.11 -22.36 3.12
CA SER A 57 44.42 -21.09 3.79
C SER A 57 43.34 -20.08 3.41
N ALA A 58 42.08 -20.44 3.67
CA ALA A 58 41.02 -19.45 3.77
C ALA A 58 40.98 -18.98 5.23
N GLY A 59 41.84 -18.02 5.55
CA GLY A 59 41.49 -17.07 6.60
C GLY A 59 40.25 -16.34 6.10
N PHE A 60 39.08 -16.65 6.68
CA PHE A 60 37.93 -15.77 6.58
C PHE A 60 38.28 -14.51 7.37
N ALA A 61 38.98 -13.58 6.74
CA ALA A 61 38.89 -12.19 7.12
C ALA A 61 37.46 -11.77 6.78
N ALA A 62 36.58 -11.75 7.78
CA ALA A 62 35.29 -11.12 7.67
C ALA A 62 35.53 -9.64 7.33
N GLN A 63 35.34 -9.29 6.06
CA GLN A 63 35.34 -7.92 5.62
C GLN A 63 34.05 -7.29 6.15
N GLY A 64 34.16 -6.30 7.03
CA GLY A 64 33.02 -5.50 7.49
C GLY A 64 32.19 -5.04 6.29
N GLN A 65 30.86 -5.16 6.44
CA GLN A 65 29.87 -5.05 5.38
C GLN A 65 29.96 -3.67 4.70
N ARG A 66 30.63 -3.64 3.55
CA ARG A 66 30.61 -2.48 2.64
C ARG A 66 29.39 -2.63 1.76
N TRP A 67 28.38 -1.80 2.00
CA TRP A 67 27.19 -1.72 1.16
C TRP A 67 27.51 -0.81 -0.04
N PRO A 68 27.65 -1.34 -1.27
CA PRO A 68 27.99 -0.54 -2.44
C PRO A 68 26.88 0.43 -2.84
N ALA A 69 25.66 0.17 -2.36
CA ALA A 69 24.48 1.03 -2.40
C ALA A 69 23.57 0.64 -1.22
N GLY A 70 22.99 1.64 -0.55
CA GLY A 70 21.94 1.45 0.46
C GLY A 70 22.39 1.54 1.93
N ILE A 71 21.41 1.67 2.82
CA ILE A 71 21.56 1.89 4.26
C ILE A 71 20.84 0.78 5.02
N HIS A 72 21.43 0.36 6.13
CA HIS A 72 20.84 -0.60 7.06
C HIS A 72 20.63 0.10 8.41
N ASP A 73 19.58 -0.28 9.14
CA ASP A 73 19.14 0.36 10.40
C ASP A 73 19.19 1.90 10.36
N PRO A 74 18.42 2.55 9.48
CA PRO A 74 18.47 4.00 9.36
C PRO A 74 17.87 4.69 10.59
N SER A 75 18.55 5.70 11.11
CA SER A 75 17.96 6.64 12.05
C SER A 75 16.65 7.24 11.52
N LYS A 76 15.90 7.91 12.39
CA LYS A 76 14.92 8.88 11.85
C LYS A 76 15.63 9.98 11.07
N ILE A 77 14.90 10.64 10.19
CA ILE A 77 15.41 11.81 9.47
C ILE A 77 15.49 12.99 10.43
N VAL A 78 16.55 13.78 10.30
CA VAL A 78 16.63 15.11 10.86
C VAL A 78 16.97 16.13 9.76
N LYS A 79 16.53 17.38 9.95
CA LYS A 79 16.82 18.46 9.03
C LYS A 79 17.88 19.40 9.64
N CYS A 80 18.84 19.79 8.82
CA CYS A 80 19.84 20.84 9.11
C CYS A 80 19.83 21.78 7.91
N ASP A 81 19.54 23.05 8.15
CA ASP A 81 19.23 24.03 7.10
C ASP A 81 18.11 23.51 6.16
N ASP A 82 18.39 23.44 4.86
CA ASP A 82 17.52 22.93 3.81
C ASP A 82 17.81 21.46 3.44
N THR A 83 18.58 20.74 4.28
CA THR A 83 19.09 19.40 3.96
C THR A 83 18.60 18.37 4.97
N TYR A 84 18.04 17.28 4.45
CA TYR A 84 17.63 16.11 5.23
C TYR A 84 18.82 15.18 5.42
N TRP A 85 18.94 14.61 6.61
CA TRP A 85 20.03 13.72 7.00
C TRP A 85 19.48 12.45 7.63
N VAL A 86 20.11 11.32 7.30
CA VAL A 86 19.87 10.01 7.92
C VAL A 86 21.20 9.33 8.18
N PHE A 87 21.29 8.60 9.28
CA PHE A 87 22.48 7.85 9.69
C PHE A 87 22.14 6.37 9.72
N GLY A 88 23.11 5.48 9.55
CA GLY A 88 22.83 4.04 9.55
C GLY A 88 24.04 3.20 9.90
N THR A 89 23.78 1.91 10.01
CA THR A 89 24.79 0.87 10.29
C THR A 89 25.90 0.91 9.22
N GLY A 90 27.15 1.04 9.66
CA GLY A 90 28.30 1.06 8.75
C GLY A 90 29.61 1.52 9.37
N ASP A 91 30.65 1.54 8.52
CA ASP A 91 31.99 1.99 8.90
C ASP A 91 31.96 3.47 9.32
N GLY A 92 32.36 3.77 10.56
CA GLY A 92 32.44 5.14 11.07
C GLY A 92 31.11 5.84 11.36
N ILE A 93 29.99 5.08 11.38
CA ILE A 93 28.59 5.56 11.34
C ILE A 93 28.28 6.15 9.97
N TYR A 94 27.66 5.33 9.11
CA TYR A 94 27.32 5.74 7.75
C TYR A 94 26.27 6.85 7.77
N SER A 95 26.35 7.77 6.81
CA SER A 95 25.38 8.85 6.68
C SER A 95 24.98 9.07 5.23
N MET A 96 23.75 9.51 5.04
CA MET A 96 23.22 9.96 3.77
C MET A 96 22.50 11.29 3.96
N TYR A 97 22.50 12.12 2.93
CA TYR A 97 21.75 13.37 2.92
C TYR A 97 20.97 13.55 1.62
N SER A 98 19.91 14.35 1.69
CA SER A 98 19.02 14.64 0.56
C SER A 98 18.50 16.08 0.64
N LYS A 99 18.10 16.62 -0.51
CA LYS A 99 17.36 17.89 -0.62
C LYS A 99 15.86 17.69 -0.84
N ASP A 100 15.43 16.47 -1.18
CA ASP A 100 14.06 16.18 -1.62
C ASP A 100 13.48 14.87 -1.02
N LEU A 101 14.20 14.19 -0.11
CA LEU A 101 13.89 12.86 0.44
C LEU A 101 13.87 11.70 -0.59
N ILE A 102 14.13 11.98 -1.87
CA ILE A 102 14.09 11.00 -2.96
C ILE A 102 15.51 10.68 -3.41
N SER A 103 16.28 11.71 -3.74
CA SER A 103 17.66 11.60 -4.19
C SER A 103 18.59 11.75 -3.01
N TRP A 104 19.20 10.64 -2.61
CA TRP A 104 20.13 10.59 -1.49
C TRP A 104 21.57 10.48 -1.96
N GLN A 105 22.48 11.12 -1.22
CA GLN A 105 23.93 11.08 -1.45
C GLN A 105 24.63 10.68 -0.17
N ALA A 106 25.77 9.99 -0.29
CA ALA A 106 26.59 9.65 0.88
C ALA A 106 27.15 10.92 1.53
N GLY A 107 27.04 11.02 2.85
CA GLY A 107 27.53 12.14 3.65
C GLY A 107 28.84 11.86 4.39
N PRO A 108 29.39 12.86 5.11
CA PRO A 108 30.49 12.66 6.04
C PRO A 108 30.08 11.77 7.22
N THR A 109 31.00 10.95 7.69
CA THR A 109 30.82 10.06 8.84
C THR A 109 31.45 10.67 10.10
N PRO A 110 30.86 10.52 11.29
CA PRO A 110 31.45 10.97 12.56
C PRO A 110 32.83 10.39 12.85
N PHE A 111 33.05 9.14 12.47
CA PHE A 111 34.30 8.41 12.67
C PHE A 111 34.78 7.78 11.37
N THR A 112 35.91 7.08 11.43
CA THR A 112 36.33 6.18 10.36
C THR A 112 36.44 4.75 10.91
N LYS A 113 36.58 3.77 10.02
CA LYS A 113 36.79 2.37 10.39
C LYS A 113 37.99 2.16 11.34
N THR A 114 39.02 3.00 11.26
CA THR A 114 40.26 2.85 12.05
C THR A 114 40.48 3.95 13.07
N ALA A 115 39.68 5.02 13.05
CA ALA A 115 39.77 6.14 13.98
C ALA A 115 38.43 6.37 14.68
N PHE A 116 38.34 5.88 15.91
CA PHE A 116 37.19 5.99 16.81
C PHE A 116 37.67 6.03 18.28
N PRO A 117 36.82 6.44 19.23
CA PRO A 117 37.20 6.60 20.62
C PRO A 117 37.78 5.33 21.27
N ALA A 118 38.95 5.45 21.88
CA ALA A 118 39.67 4.31 22.47
C ALA A 118 38.90 3.61 23.58
N TRP A 119 38.01 4.33 24.28
CA TRP A 119 37.21 3.77 25.38
C TRP A 119 36.31 2.62 24.92
N ILE A 120 35.90 2.58 23.65
CA ILE A 120 35.03 1.53 23.11
C ILE A 120 35.67 0.14 23.30
N LYS A 121 36.99 0.03 23.09
CA LYS A 121 37.73 -1.24 23.22
C LYS A 121 37.83 -1.75 24.65
N ASN A 122 37.58 -0.90 25.65
CA ASN A 122 37.51 -1.34 27.05
C ASN A 122 36.26 -2.19 27.33
N TYR A 123 35.22 -2.04 26.50
CA TYR A 123 33.93 -2.74 26.65
C TYR A 123 33.72 -3.77 25.55
N VAL A 124 34.16 -3.46 24.33
CA VAL A 124 34.05 -4.33 23.16
C VAL A 124 35.45 -4.49 22.56
N GLY A 125 36.26 -5.38 23.14
CA GLY A 125 37.64 -5.60 22.69
C GLY A 125 37.75 -6.01 21.21
N LYS A 126 36.70 -6.69 20.72
CA LYS A 126 36.35 -7.04 19.34
C LYS A 126 36.25 -5.90 18.32
N PHE A 127 36.02 -4.67 18.79
CA PHE A 127 35.45 -3.62 17.96
C PHE A 127 36.38 -3.16 16.84
N ASP A 128 35.83 -3.12 15.62
CA ASP A 128 36.55 -2.91 14.37
C ASP A 128 36.13 -1.64 13.60
N GLY A 129 35.32 -0.78 14.23
CA GLY A 129 34.86 0.48 13.66
C GLY A 129 33.59 0.40 12.82
N ASN A 130 32.89 -0.74 12.85
CA ASN A 130 31.54 -0.88 12.30
C ASN A 130 30.49 -0.56 13.37
N PHE A 131 29.78 0.56 13.22
CA PHE A 131 28.79 1.04 14.19
C PHE A 131 27.39 0.67 13.76
N TRP A 132 26.50 0.34 14.71
CA TRP A 132 25.16 -0.16 14.39
C TRP A 132 24.05 0.76 14.87
N ALA A 133 22.97 0.78 14.09
CA ALA A 133 21.65 1.29 14.45
C ALA A 133 21.68 2.65 15.15
N PRO A 134 22.27 3.69 14.52
CA PRO A 134 22.33 5.00 15.13
C PRO A 134 20.95 5.68 15.14
N ASP A 135 20.69 6.50 16.15
CA ASP A 135 19.55 7.43 16.14
C ASP A 135 19.97 8.81 16.64
N ILE A 136 19.29 9.84 16.13
CA ILE A 136 19.71 11.24 16.27
C ILE A 136 18.63 12.08 16.94
N ILE A 137 18.99 13.02 17.80
CA ILE A 137 18.04 13.98 18.37
C ILE A 137 18.68 15.36 18.46
N PHE A 138 17.91 16.39 18.11
CA PHE A 138 18.35 17.77 18.30
C PHE A 138 17.93 18.26 19.69
N MET A 139 18.91 18.71 20.48
CA MET A 139 18.71 19.29 21.81
C MET A 139 19.89 20.19 22.19
N ASN A 140 19.63 21.25 22.96
CA ASN A 140 20.65 22.22 23.39
C ASN A 140 21.53 22.74 22.26
N ASP A 141 20.90 23.15 21.15
CA ASP A 141 21.57 23.69 19.96
C ASP A 141 22.61 22.75 19.34
N LYS A 142 22.44 21.44 19.55
CA LYS A 142 23.30 20.38 19.01
C LYS A 142 22.50 19.17 18.58
N TYR A 143 23.02 18.48 17.59
CA TYR A 143 22.64 17.12 17.22
C TYR A 143 23.37 16.14 18.13
N TYR A 144 22.64 15.26 18.79
CA TYR A 144 23.16 14.13 19.56
C TYR A 144 22.87 12.86 18.78
N LEU A 145 23.92 12.19 18.31
CA LEU A 145 23.84 10.95 17.54
C LEU A 145 24.31 9.79 18.43
N TYR A 146 23.36 8.97 18.85
CA TYR A 146 23.60 7.77 19.64
C TYR A 146 23.83 6.59 18.71
N TYR A 147 24.69 5.66 19.11
CA TYR A 147 25.08 4.52 18.27
C TYR A 147 25.48 3.32 19.11
N SER A 148 25.39 2.13 18.51
CA SER A 148 25.84 0.89 19.14
C SER A 148 27.23 0.49 18.68
N CYS A 149 28.01 -0.05 19.62
CA CYS A 149 29.25 -0.76 19.35
C CYS A 149 29.08 -2.19 19.87
N SER A 150 29.31 -3.19 19.03
CA SER A 150 28.99 -4.58 19.37
C SER A 150 29.94 -5.57 18.71
N GLU A 151 30.07 -6.75 19.32
CA GLU A 151 30.72 -7.92 18.72
C GLU A 151 29.67 -8.89 18.16
N TRP A 152 29.72 -9.16 16.86
CA TRP A 152 28.75 -10.01 16.15
C TRP A 152 28.54 -11.38 16.80
N GLY A 153 27.27 -11.77 16.95
CA GLY A 153 26.87 -13.05 17.53
C GLY A 153 27.05 -13.14 19.05
N THR A 154 27.33 -12.02 19.73
CA THR A 154 27.47 -11.95 21.19
C THR A 154 26.54 -10.88 21.77
N MET A 155 26.47 -10.80 23.11
CA MET A 155 25.86 -9.67 23.84
C MET A 155 26.93 -8.74 24.42
N THR A 156 28.15 -8.73 23.86
CA THR A 156 29.22 -7.82 24.28
C THR A 156 29.06 -6.50 23.53
N SER A 157 28.37 -5.54 24.14
CA SER A 157 27.93 -4.33 23.45
C SER A 157 27.92 -3.12 24.37
N THR A 158 27.94 -1.92 23.78
CA THR A 158 27.84 -0.64 24.49
C THR A 158 27.19 0.40 23.57
N ILE A 159 26.54 1.40 24.17
CA ILE A 159 25.99 2.55 23.44
C ILE A 159 26.85 3.78 23.73
N GLY A 160 27.25 4.46 22.66
CA GLY A 160 27.98 5.74 22.69
C GLY A 160 27.13 6.88 22.15
N CYS A 161 27.66 8.11 22.27
CA CYS A 161 27.04 9.30 21.71
C CYS A 161 28.12 10.27 21.21
N VAL A 162 27.87 10.88 20.07
CA VAL A 162 28.63 12.03 19.57
C VAL A 162 27.70 13.22 19.37
N THR A 163 28.26 14.42 19.50
CA THR A 163 27.52 15.67 19.29
C THR A 163 28.12 16.49 18.16
N ASN A 164 27.29 17.27 17.47
CA ASN A 164 27.73 18.29 16.53
C ASN A 164 26.73 19.45 16.54
N LYS A 165 27.18 20.69 16.32
CA LYS A 165 26.28 21.85 16.26
C LYS A 165 25.52 21.93 14.94
N THR A 166 26.13 21.42 13.87
CA THR A 166 25.65 21.52 12.49
C THR A 166 25.93 20.21 11.78
N LEU A 167 25.11 19.84 10.80
CA LEU A 167 25.37 18.69 9.93
C LEU A 167 25.95 19.11 8.58
N ASN A 168 26.03 20.42 8.31
CA ASN A 168 26.62 20.95 7.09
C ASN A 168 28.16 20.90 7.18
N PRO A 169 28.85 20.07 6.36
CA PRO A 169 30.31 19.94 6.43
C PRO A 169 31.09 21.20 6.03
N ASN A 170 30.43 22.19 5.41
CA ASN A 170 31.05 23.46 5.04
C ASN A 170 30.93 24.54 6.12
N ASP A 171 30.20 24.26 7.20
CA ASP A 171 30.04 25.18 8.32
C ASP A 171 31.31 25.14 9.20
N PRO A 172 31.89 26.29 9.59
CA PRO A 172 33.08 26.35 10.45
C PRO A 172 32.88 25.70 11.83
N ASP A 173 31.64 25.58 12.31
CA ASP A 173 31.30 24.91 13.57
C ASP A 173 31.09 23.38 13.40
N PHE A 174 31.27 22.83 12.17
CA PHE A 174 31.13 21.40 11.91
C PHE A 174 32.25 20.60 12.59
N GLN A 175 31.90 19.95 13.69
CA GLN A 175 32.82 19.08 14.42
C GLN A 175 32.05 18.05 15.26
N TRP A 176 32.29 16.77 14.98
CA TRP A 176 31.82 15.70 15.85
C TRP A 176 32.66 15.62 17.12
N VAL A 177 32.00 15.69 18.28
CA VAL A 177 32.59 15.63 19.62
C VAL A 177 32.04 14.42 20.36
N ASP A 178 32.91 13.48 20.73
CA ASP A 178 32.57 12.30 21.54
C ASP A 178 32.10 12.72 22.94
N VAL A 179 30.94 12.21 23.37
CA VAL A 179 30.40 12.39 24.73
C VAL A 179 31.05 11.44 25.73
N GLY A 180 31.75 10.41 25.22
CA GLY A 180 32.42 9.38 26.00
C GLY A 180 31.47 8.27 26.46
N PHE A 181 31.93 7.44 27.39
CA PHE A 181 31.13 6.34 27.92
C PHE A 181 29.85 6.83 28.61
N LEU A 182 28.71 6.27 28.22
CA LEU A 182 27.38 6.64 28.71
C LEU A 182 26.93 5.85 29.94
N GLY A 183 27.69 4.84 30.38
CA GLY A 183 27.24 3.94 31.45
C GLY A 183 26.33 2.81 30.96
N ILE A 184 26.25 2.58 29.65
CA ILE A 184 25.41 1.56 29.03
C ILE A 184 26.32 0.50 28.38
N TRP A 185 26.26 -0.73 28.90
CA TRP A 185 27.04 -1.85 28.38
C TRP A 185 26.44 -3.19 28.79
N SER A 186 26.74 -4.22 28.01
CA SER A 186 26.31 -5.60 28.22
C SER A 186 27.50 -6.56 28.37
N TYR A 187 27.24 -7.79 28.84
CA TYR A 187 28.22 -8.76 29.39
C TYR A 187 28.72 -8.43 30.80
N GLN A 188 27.80 -8.11 31.72
CA GLN A 188 28.06 -8.23 33.16
C GLN A 188 27.61 -9.60 33.66
N PRO A 189 28.38 -10.29 34.51
CA PRO A 189 27.90 -11.52 35.15
C PRO A 189 26.54 -11.30 35.84
N GLY A 190 25.52 -12.06 35.42
CA GLY A 190 24.16 -11.95 35.95
C GLY A 190 23.24 -10.95 35.22
N LEU A 191 23.71 -10.30 34.15
CA LEU A 191 22.93 -9.33 33.39
C LEU A 191 22.58 -9.82 31.98
N ALA A 192 21.32 -10.21 31.79
CA ALA A 192 20.77 -10.64 30.50
C ALA A 192 20.18 -9.47 29.71
N LEU A 193 21.02 -8.50 29.32
CA LEU A 193 20.69 -7.37 28.44
C LEU A 193 21.70 -7.31 27.30
N ASN A 194 21.25 -7.03 26.07
CA ASN A 194 22.12 -6.66 24.96
C ASN A 194 22.00 -5.16 24.69
N ALA A 195 23.07 -4.39 24.85
CA ALA A 195 23.03 -2.93 24.78
C ALA A 195 23.24 -2.42 23.35
N ILE A 196 22.22 -2.57 22.50
CA ILE A 196 22.21 -2.11 21.11
C ILE A 196 20.91 -1.39 20.75
N ASP A 197 20.88 -0.81 19.55
CA ASP A 197 19.75 -0.15 18.88
C ASP A 197 19.13 0.99 19.69
N PRO A 198 19.90 2.02 20.07
CA PRO A 198 19.34 3.19 20.73
C PRO A 198 18.36 3.93 19.81
N SER A 199 17.19 4.26 20.33
CA SER A 199 16.27 5.23 19.70
C SER A 199 15.77 6.25 20.72
N LEU A 200 15.76 7.51 20.31
CA LEU A 200 15.54 8.66 21.16
C LEU A 200 14.22 9.33 20.83
N MET A 201 13.49 9.77 21.85
CA MET A 201 12.24 10.51 21.68
C MET A 201 12.12 11.59 22.74
N ARG A 202 11.67 12.78 22.35
CA ARG A 202 11.23 13.82 23.28
C ARG A 202 9.75 13.58 23.61
N GLY A 203 9.46 13.36 24.89
CA GLY A 203 8.09 13.23 25.39
C GLY A 203 7.34 14.57 25.43
N PRO A 204 6.01 14.54 25.59
CA PRO A 204 5.18 15.75 25.72
C PRO A 204 5.52 16.58 26.97
N ASP A 205 6.15 15.97 27.97
CA ASP A 205 6.65 16.62 29.20
C ASP A 205 8.07 17.19 29.05
N GLY A 206 8.62 17.17 27.83
CA GLY A 206 9.96 17.67 27.51
C GLY A 206 11.10 16.71 27.88
N LYS A 207 10.82 15.58 28.56
CA LYS A 207 11.83 14.59 28.89
C LYS A 207 12.33 13.87 27.65
N ILE A 208 13.60 13.47 27.68
CA ILE A 208 14.20 12.66 26.63
C ILE A 208 14.17 11.21 27.09
N TRP A 209 13.56 10.35 26.30
CA TRP A 209 13.51 8.91 26.52
C TRP A 209 14.40 8.23 25.49
N MET A 210 15.13 7.21 25.92
CA MET A 210 15.84 6.28 25.05
C MET A 210 15.25 4.90 25.24
N VAL A 211 14.83 4.26 24.14
CA VAL A 211 14.56 2.83 24.07
C VAL A 211 15.74 2.12 23.43
N TYR A 212 16.08 0.92 23.89
CA TYR A 212 17.19 0.12 23.37
C TYR A 212 17.07 -1.34 23.83
N GLY A 213 17.77 -2.27 23.20
CA GLY A 213 17.80 -3.68 23.58
C GLY A 213 17.49 -4.64 22.43
N SER A 214 18.04 -5.86 22.50
CA SER A 214 17.81 -6.93 21.51
C SER A 214 18.16 -8.33 22.05
N PHE A 215 17.51 -9.40 21.58
CA PHE A 215 17.84 -10.82 21.83
C PHE A 215 18.17 -11.24 23.29
N ASN A 216 17.54 -10.63 24.28
CA ASN A 216 17.85 -10.84 25.69
C ASN A 216 16.60 -10.99 26.59
N GLU A 217 16.77 -11.53 27.80
CA GLU A 217 15.68 -11.77 28.75
C GLU A 217 15.01 -10.47 29.25
N GLN A 218 15.78 -9.38 29.35
CA GLN A 218 15.28 -8.06 29.73
C GLN A 218 14.52 -7.34 28.60
N GLY A 219 14.56 -7.84 27.37
CA GLY A 219 13.74 -7.27 26.31
C GLY A 219 14.26 -5.95 25.75
N ILE A 220 13.31 -5.15 25.28
CA ILE A 220 13.47 -3.72 25.01
C ILE A 220 13.34 -2.97 26.33
N VAL A 221 14.29 -2.09 26.61
CA VAL A 221 14.41 -1.30 27.84
C VAL A 221 14.25 0.18 27.52
N ILE A 222 13.59 0.93 28.42
CA ILE A 222 13.48 2.40 28.36
C ILE A 222 14.20 3.07 29.52
N THR A 223 14.94 4.14 29.24
CA THR A 223 15.56 5.00 30.24
C THR A 223 15.37 6.48 29.91
N GLU A 224 15.41 7.33 30.93
CA GLU A 224 15.40 8.78 30.75
C GLU A 224 16.83 9.30 30.55
N ILE A 225 17.02 10.11 29.52
CA ILE A 225 18.28 10.78 29.23
C ILE A 225 18.26 12.17 29.86
N ASP A 226 19.32 12.51 30.58
CA ASP A 226 19.60 13.87 31.00
C ASP A 226 19.96 14.70 29.77
N SER A 227 19.11 15.69 29.44
CA SER A 227 19.31 16.50 28.25
C SER A 227 20.61 17.29 28.31
N ILE A 228 21.14 17.62 29.49
CA ILE A 228 22.39 18.40 29.63
C ILE A 228 23.61 17.53 29.30
N SER A 229 23.78 16.41 29.99
CA SER A 229 24.94 15.54 29.81
C SER A 229 24.84 14.59 28.60
N GLY A 230 23.63 14.35 28.09
CA GLY A 230 23.37 13.33 27.07
C GLY A 230 23.44 11.88 27.61
N LYS A 231 23.49 11.70 28.94
CA LYS A 231 23.64 10.39 29.60
C LYS A 231 22.35 9.97 30.31
N PRO A 232 22.15 8.67 30.61
CA PRO A 232 21.03 8.24 31.45
C PRO A 232 21.01 8.96 32.80
N LYS A 233 19.84 9.45 33.24
CA LYS A 233 19.68 10.14 34.54
C LYS A 233 19.96 9.26 35.75
N THR A 234 19.62 7.98 35.64
CA THR A 234 19.73 7.01 36.72
C THR A 234 20.29 5.70 36.20
N THR A 235 21.22 5.12 36.95
CA THR A 235 21.71 3.76 36.78
C THR A 235 21.40 2.98 38.05
N ALA A 236 20.70 1.85 37.94
CA ALA A 236 20.39 0.98 39.06
C ALA A 236 20.89 -0.43 38.73
N GLY A 237 21.72 -1.02 39.60
CA GLY A 237 22.32 -2.34 39.35
C GLY A 237 23.10 -2.42 38.03
N ASN A 238 23.79 -1.33 37.67
CA ASN A 238 24.49 -1.15 36.38
C ASN A 238 23.62 -1.24 35.12
N LEU A 239 22.30 -1.12 35.27
CA LEU A 239 21.35 -0.99 34.19
C LEU A 239 20.66 0.37 34.21
N PRO A 240 20.70 1.12 33.11
CA PRO A 240 19.77 2.22 32.93
C PRO A 240 18.46 1.70 32.33
N GLY A 241 17.40 1.59 33.14
CA GLY A 241 16.03 1.59 32.61
C GLY A 241 15.07 0.51 33.11
N THR A 242 13.94 0.40 32.41
CA THR A 242 12.81 -0.50 32.68
C THR A 242 12.47 -1.32 31.45
N SER A 243 12.27 -2.63 31.59
CA SER A 243 11.83 -3.52 30.50
C SER A 243 10.39 -3.23 30.08
N ILE A 244 10.14 -3.04 28.78
CA ILE A 244 8.84 -2.60 28.24
C ILE A 244 8.30 -3.45 27.08
N ALA A 245 9.13 -4.27 26.42
CA ALA A 245 8.69 -5.25 25.43
C ALA A 245 9.63 -6.46 25.41
N ASN A 246 9.17 -7.60 24.89
CA ASN A 246 10.01 -8.78 24.75
C ASN A 246 11.07 -8.60 23.65
N SER A 247 12.25 -9.19 23.87
CA SER A 247 13.25 -9.48 22.84
C SER A 247 13.71 -10.95 22.86
N TRP A 248 12.98 -11.79 23.60
CA TRP A 248 13.34 -13.19 23.84
C TRP A 248 12.16 -13.90 24.48
N THR A 249 11.89 -15.15 24.08
CA THR A 249 10.76 -15.94 24.61
C THR A 249 11.19 -17.17 25.40
N GLY A 250 12.47 -17.42 25.62
CA GLY A 250 12.93 -18.60 26.35
C GLY A 250 14.05 -19.39 25.66
N PRO A 251 14.57 -20.46 26.30
CA PRO A 251 15.57 -21.38 25.73
C PRO A 251 15.09 -22.12 24.46
N GLN A 252 13.78 -22.12 24.21
CA GLN A 252 13.14 -22.63 23.00
C GLN A 252 13.05 -21.57 21.87
N SER A 253 13.90 -20.55 21.92
CA SER A 253 13.93 -19.37 21.04
C SER A 253 14.05 -19.65 19.54
N TYR A 254 14.39 -20.88 19.12
CA TYR A 254 14.41 -21.30 17.71
C TYR A 254 13.06 -21.09 17.00
N ASN A 255 11.96 -20.99 17.75
CA ASN A 255 10.62 -20.81 17.20
C ASN A 255 10.15 -19.34 17.20
N TYR A 256 10.84 -18.43 17.88
CA TYR A 256 10.35 -17.05 18.10
C TYR A 256 11.52 -16.06 18.12
N GLY A 257 11.85 -15.49 16.97
CA GLY A 257 12.67 -14.29 16.90
C GLY A 257 11.85 -13.09 17.39
N GLU A 258 11.96 -12.73 18.66
CA GLU A 258 11.31 -11.53 19.18
C GLU A 258 12.33 -10.42 19.34
N GLY A 259 12.05 -9.27 18.75
CA GLY A 259 12.27 -7.95 19.34
C GLY A 259 13.65 -7.33 19.27
N GLU A 260 13.91 -6.51 18.26
CA GLU A 260 15.03 -5.56 18.20
C GLU A 260 14.66 -4.31 17.38
N GLY A 261 15.60 -3.37 17.17
CA GLY A 261 15.35 -2.18 16.34
C GLY A 261 14.22 -1.30 16.85
N ALA A 262 14.13 -1.12 18.17
CA ALA A 262 13.03 -0.41 18.80
C ALA A 262 13.07 1.10 18.55
N SER A 263 11.90 1.70 18.42
CA SER A 263 11.71 3.14 18.24
C SER A 263 10.40 3.57 18.90
N MET A 264 10.36 4.78 19.44
CA MET A 264 9.19 5.27 20.18
C MET A 264 8.78 6.66 19.71
N ILE A 265 7.47 6.87 19.56
CA ILE A 265 6.88 8.18 19.26
C ILE A 265 5.73 8.47 20.24
N TYR A 266 5.32 9.73 20.30
CA TYR A 266 4.15 10.17 21.07
C TYR A 266 3.15 10.89 20.18
N ARG A 267 1.86 10.54 20.30
CA ARG A 267 0.76 11.28 19.67
C ARG A 267 -0.52 11.14 20.47
N ASN A 268 -1.27 12.23 20.61
CA ASN A 268 -2.64 12.27 21.14
C ASN A 268 -2.88 11.42 22.40
N GLY A 269 -2.03 11.58 23.41
CA GLY A 269 -2.19 10.87 24.70
C GLY A 269 -1.51 9.50 24.79
N TYR A 270 -0.94 9.00 23.69
CA TYR A 270 -0.32 7.68 23.64
C TYR A 270 1.15 7.74 23.19
N TYR A 271 1.97 6.92 23.83
CA TYR A 271 3.28 6.48 23.36
C TYR A 271 3.10 5.25 22.51
N TYR A 272 3.70 5.22 21.33
CA TYR A 272 3.70 4.07 20.43
C TYR A 272 5.12 3.51 20.36
N LEU A 273 5.27 2.25 20.72
CA LEU A 273 6.53 1.51 20.61
C LEU A 273 6.48 0.66 19.35
N PHE A 274 7.38 0.96 18.42
CA PHE A 274 7.66 0.17 17.23
C PHE A 274 8.92 -0.66 17.48
N TYR A 275 8.93 -1.89 17.02
CA TYR A 275 10.11 -2.75 17.06
C TYR A 275 9.90 -3.92 16.10
N ASN A 276 10.95 -4.64 15.80
CA ASN A 276 10.91 -5.71 14.83
C ASN A 276 10.81 -7.08 15.49
N LYS A 277 10.14 -8.01 14.80
CA LYS A 277 10.20 -9.45 15.06
C LYS A 277 10.74 -10.18 13.83
N GLY A 278 11.09 -11.45 14.00
CA GLY A 278 11.75 -12.25 12.96
C GLY A 278 13.27 -12.07 12.96
N GLY A 279 13.94 -12.63 11.95
CA GLY A 279 15.39 -12.51 11.77
C GLY A 279 15.77 -11.54 10.65
N CYS A 280 16.69 -10.63 10.94
CA CYS A 280 17.30 -9.72 9.97
C CYS A 280 18.49 -10.36 9.24
N CYS A 281 19.09 -9.57 8.36
CA CYS A 281 20.49 -9.66 7.97
C CYS A 281 20.83 -10.88 7.12
N ALA A 282 19.85 -11.37 6.36
CA ALA A 282 19.96 -12.53 5.49
C ALA A 282 19.60 -12.22 4.01
N GLY A 283 19.60 -10.95 3.61
CA GLY A 283 19.12 -10.54 2.29
C GLY A 283 17.64 -10.85 2.13
N ILE A 284 17.21 -11.34 0.97
CA ILE A 284 15.81 -11.73 0.74
C ILE A 284 15.33 -12.94 1.59
N ALA A 285 16.24 -13.62 2.31
CA ALA A 285 15.84 -14.68 3.26
C ALA A 285 15.47 -14.12 4.65
N SER A 286 15.54 -12.80 4.85
CA SER A 286 15.18 -12.17 6.11
C SER A 286 13.68 -12.30 6.38
N THR A 287 13.33 -12.77 7.58
CA THR A 287 11.94 -12.92 8.05
C THR A 287 11.49 -11.74 8.90
N TYR A 288 12.28 -10.67 8.92
CA TYR A 288 12.10 -9.47 9.71
C TYR A 288 10.80 -8.73 9.35
N TYR A 289 10.08 -8.21 10.33
CA TYR A 289 8.89 -7.38 10.12
C TYR A 289 8.64 -6.46 11.32
N MET A 290 7.98 -5.32 11.07
CA MET A 290 7.70 -4.33 12.10
C MET A 290 6.36 -4.59 12.78
N VAL A 291 6.37 -4.47 14.10
CA VAL A 291 5.19 -4.51 14.96
C VAL A 291 5.11 -3.27 15.83
N MET A 292 3.92 -3.00 16.37
CA MET A 292 3.64 -1.86 17.23
C MET A 292 2.73 -2.24 18.40
N GLY A 293 2.89 -1.53 19.51
CA GLY A 293 1.88 -1.40 20.55
C GLY A 293 1.90 0.01 21.14
N ARG A 294 0.88 0.37 21.93
CA ARG A 294 0.77 1.70 22.54
C ARG A 294 0.52 1.66 24.03
N SER A 295 0.88 2.73 24.73
CA SER A 295 0.64 2.94 26.15
C SER A 295 0.37 4.42 26.47
N ALA A 296 -0.38 4.71 27.52
CA ALA A 296 -0.50 6.08 28.03
C ALA A 296 0.71 6.52 28.88
N ASN A 297 1.61 5.57 29.22
CA ASN A 297 2.81 5.80 30.03
C ASN A 297 4.05 5.39 29.21
N PRO A 298 5.12 6.20 29.16
CA PRO A 298 6.33 5.84 28.40
C PRO A 298 6.96 4.53 28.88
N LYS A 299 6.75 4.14 30.14
CA LYS A 299 7.25 2.89 30.72
C LYS A 299 6.27 1.72 30.62
N GLY A 300 5.21 1.86 29.83
CA GLY A 300 4.21 0.83 29.63
C GLY A 300 3.19 0.71 30.78
N PRO A 301 2.40 -0.38 30.78
CA PRO A 301 2.46 -1.50 29.84
C PRO A 301 2.06 -1.06 28.42
N PHE A 302 2.77 -1.57 27.41
CA PHE A 302 2.39 -1.41 26.00
C PHE A 302 1.54 -2.59 25.56
N LEU A 303 0.42 -2.29 24.92
CA LEU A 303 -0.53 -3.27 24.41
C LEU A 303 -0.65 -3.12 22.90
N ASP A 304 -0.84 -4.22 22.17
CA ASP A 304 -1.23 -4.17 20.77
C ASP A 304 -2.71 -3.84 20.58
N LYS A 305 -3.15 -3.69 19.33
CA LYS A 305 -4.54 -3.34 18.97
C LYS A 305 -5.59 -4.34 19.46
N THR A 306 -5.18 -5.58 19.74
CA THR A 306 -6.07 -6.63 20.31
C THR A 306 -6.04 -6.68 21.83
N GLY A 307 -5.22 -5.84 22.48
CA GLY A 307 -5.06 -5.77 23.92
C GLY A 307 -3.99 -6.71 24.48
N LYS A 308 -3.21 -7.41 23.65
CA LYS A 308 -2.14 -8.30 24.11
C LYS A 308 -0.87 -7.50 24.42
N ALA A 309 -0.25 -7.78 25.57
CA ALA A 309 0.93 -7.06 26.03
C ALA A 309 2.17 -7.35 25.18
N LEU A 310 2.96 -6.30 24.91
CA LEU A 310 4.27 -6.42 24.26
C LEU A 310 5.32 -7.05 25.18
N ARG A 311 5.11 -7.05 26.49
CA ARG A 311 5.99 -7.66 27.49
C ARG A 311 5.29 -8.84 28.17
N LEU A 312 5.73 -10.05 27.88
CA LEU A 312 5.25 -11.32 28.47
C LEU A 312 6.45 -12.25 28.71
N THR A 313 6.83 -12.45 29.97
CA THR A 313 8.02 -13.27 30.30
C THR A 313 7.82 -14.73 29.91
N GLY A 314 8.77 -15.27 29.14
CA GLY A 314 8.79 -16.69 28.76
C GLY A 314 7.65 -17.12 27.83
N GLN A 315 6.95 -16.17 27.20
CA GLN A 315 5.82 -16.40 26.30
C GLN A 315 5.88 -15.43 25.11
N PRO A 316 5.33 -15.79 23.94
CA PRO A 316 5.27 -14.88 22.81
C PRO A 316 4.46 -13.61 23.10
N SER A 317 5.05 -12.45 22.86
CA SER A 317 4.43 -11.14 23.06
C SER A 317 3.34 -10.83 22.03
N GLY A 318 2.52 -9.81 22.30
CA GLY A 318 1.66 -9.18 21.30
C GLY A 318 2.45 -8.40 20.25
N GLY A 319 1.74 -7.63 19.44
CA GLY A 319 2.30 -6.71 18.45
C GLY A 319 1.41 -6.61 17.22
N THR A 320 0.87 -5.43 16.96
CA THR A 320 0.14 -5.14 15.73
C THR A 320 1.15 -5.00 14.60
N VAL A 321 1.08 -5.87 13.60
CA VAL A 321 1.95 -5.79 12.42
C VAL A 321 1.66 -4.48 11.68
N VAL A 322 2.72 -3.72 11.38
CA VAL A 322 2.61 -2.44 10.65
C VAL A 322 3.26 -2.47 9.27
N LEU A 323 4.29 -3.29 9.07
CA LEU A 323 4.90 -3.52 7.76
C LEU A 323 5.57 -4.89 7.74
N LYS A 324 5.32 -5.66 6.68
CA LYS A 324 5.92 -6.96 6.41
C LYS A 324 5.99 -7.20 4.91
N HIS A 325 6.91 -8.07 4.51
CA HIS A 325 6.91 -8.64 3.16
C HIS A 325 5.61 -9.41 2.89
N ASP A 326 5.06 -9.25 1.68
CA ASP A 326 3.96 -10.06 1.19
C ASP A 326 4.47 -11.34 0.52
N ASN A 327 4.56 -12.41 1.31
CA ASN A 327 4.96 -13.73 0.83
C ASN A 327 4.13 -14.25 -0.35
N SER A 328 2.87 -13.82 -0.51
CA SER A 328 2.02 -14.28 -1.62
C SER A 328 2.48 -13.76 -2.99
N ARG A 329 3.27 -12.67 -2.98
CA ARG A 329 3.83 -12.04 -4.18
C ARG A 329 5.25 -12.52 -4.50
N GLY A 330 5.90 -13.25 -3.60
CA GLY A 330 7.29 -13.66 -3.79
C GLY A 330 8.19 -12.46 -4.12
N THR A 331 9.06 -12.57 -5.11
CA THR A 331 9.99 -11.49 -5.49
C THR A 331 9.33 -10.29 -6.19
N ASP A 332 8.03 -10.33 -6.49
CA ASP A 332 7.28 -9.16 -6.98
C ASP A 332 7.01 -8.13 -5.88
N ASP A 333 7.09 -8.52 -4.60
CA ASP A 333 7.18 -7.56 -3.51
C ASP A 333 8.65 -7.29 -3.19
N ARG A 334 9.02 -6.01 -3.11
CA ARG A 334 10.42 -5.58 -2.93
C ARG A 334 10.83 -5.54 -1.47
N TYR A 335 9.88 -5.42 -0.54
CA TYR A 335 10.15 -5.09 0.85
C TYR A 335 10.38 -6.35 1.70
N PHE A 336 11.45 -7.11 1.39
CA PHE A 336 11.87 -8.21 2.25
C PHE A 336 12.46 -7.68 3.54
N GLY A 337 12.11 -8.29 4.67
CA GLY A 337 12.70 -7.97 5.96
C GLY A 337 12.63 -6.49 6.38
N PRO A 338 11.50 -5.76 6.23
CA PRO A 338 11.49 -4.33 6.50
C PRO A 338 11.64 -4.06 8.00
N GLY A 339 12.45 -3.09 8.38
CA GLY A 339 12.68 -2.81 9.79
C GLY A 339 13.46 -1.56 10.15
N HIS A 340 13.60 -1.38 11.47
CA HIS A 340 14.26 -0.24 12.10
C HIS A 340 13.54 1.08 11.79
N PHE A 341 12.45 1.32 12.54
CA PHE A 341 11.53 2.43 12.31
C PHE A 341 12.11 3.80 12.70
N GLY A 342 12.09 4.75 11.77
CA GLY A 342 12.33 6.17 12.02
C GLY A 342 11.16 7.03 11.56
N MET A 343 10.79 8.06 12.33
CA MET A 343 9.70 8.98 11.97
C MET A 343 10.19 10.41 11.81
N TYR A 344 9.73 11.08 10.76
CA TYR A 344 9.96 12.50 10.50
C TYR A 344 8.68 13.17 10.00
N SER A 345 8.32 14.31 10.57
CA SER A 345 7.09 15.02 10.23
C SER A 345 7.41 16.37 9.59
N GLU A 346 6.81 16.66 8.44
CA GLU A 346 6.92 17.96 7.76
C GLU A 346 5.68 18.19 6.88
N ASN A 347 5.19 19.43 6.83
CA ASN A 347 4.03 19.82 6.03
C ASN A 347 2.79 18.91 6.24
N ASP A 348 2.49 18.59 7.49
CA ASP A 348 1.39 17.70 7.91
C ASP A 348 1.48 16.24 7.38
N VAL A 349 2.64 15.85 6.84
CA VAL A 349 2.93 14.48 6.43
C VAL A 349 3.90 13.86 7.42
N ASP A 350 3.53 12.70 7.95
CA ASP A 350 4.44 11.85 8.73
C ASP A 350 5.13 10.86 7.78
N TYR A 351 6.42 11.05 7.57
CA TYR A 351 7.28 10.15 6.83
C TYR A 351 7.89 9.09 7.76
N VAL A 352 8.04 7.89 7.22
CA VAL A 352 8.68 6.75 7.88
C VAL A 352 9.91 6.34 7.10
N THR A 353 11.05 6.30 7.76
CA THR A 353 12.25 5.60 7.29
C THR A 353 12.33 4.21 7.87
N PHE A 354 12.85 3.30 7.07
CA PHE A 354 13.13 1.91 7.43
C PHE A 354 14.16 1.36 6.45
N HIS A 355 14.82 0.25 6.78
CA HIS A 355 15.53 -0.52 5.76
C HIS A 355 14.65 -1.66 5.26
N TYR A 356 14.93 -2.16 4.07
CA TYR A 356 14.44 -3.45 3.56
C TYR A 356 15.51 -4.09 2.67
N TYR A 357 15.41 -5.37 2.36
CA TYR A 357 16.32 -6.07 1.45
C TYR A 357 15.70 -6.16 0.06
N ASP A 358 16.23 -5.38 -0.86
CA ASP A 358 15.70 -5.28 -2.21
C ASP A 358 16.18 -6.47 -3.06
N PRO A 359 15.27 -7.26 -3.68
CA PRO A 359 15.67 -8.36 -4.56
C PRO A 359 16.49 -7.91 -5.78
N ASN A 360 16.42 -6.63 -6.16
CA ASN A 360 17.25 -6.05 -7.22
C ASN A 360 18.65 -5.63 -6.73
N GLY A 361 18.86 -5.52 -5.42
CA GLY A 361 20.13 -5.13 -4.82
C GLY A 361 21.07 -6.33 -4.63
N TYR A 362 22.37 -6.09 -4.79
CA TYR A 362 23.39 -7.10 -4.50
C TYR A 362 23.54 -7.35 -3.00
N TYR A 363 23.55 -8.62 -2.60
CA TYR A 363 23.87 -9.05 -1.24
C TYR A 363 24.94 -10.13 -1.28
N PRO A 364 26.02 -10.07 -0.46
CA PRO A 364 27.12 -11.03 -0.52
C PRO A 364 26.79 -12.36 0.18
N ASN A 365 25.62 -12.95 -0.10
CA ASN A 365 25.23 -14.27 0.38
C ASN A 365 24.79 -15.16 -0.78
N PRO A 366 25.55 -16.23 -1.09
CA PRO A 366 25.23 -17.12 -2.20
C PRO A 366 23.94 -17.93 -1.96
N ALA A 367 23.48 -18.11 -0.71
CA ALA A 367 22.25 -18.86 -0.41
C ALA A 367 20.98 -18.17 -0.93
N VAL A 368 21.06 -16.87 -1.23
CA VAL A 368 19.96 -16.06 -1.78
C VAL A 368 20.30 -15.56 -3.18
N ASN A 369 21.10 -16.32 -3.94
CA ASN A 369 21.54 -15.96 -5.29
C ASN A 369 22.20 -14.57 -5.39
N ASN A 370 22.83 -14.13 -4.30
CA ASN A 370 23.40 -12.79 -4.13
C ASN A 370 22.40 -11.62 -4.26
N GLN A 371 21.12 -11.85 -3.90
CA GLN A 371 20.06 -10.85 -3.90
C GLN A 371 19.72 -10.35 -2.49
N GLY A 372 19.17 -9.14 -2.39
CA GLY A 372 18.73 -8.56 -1.12
C GLY A 372 19.68 -7.51 -0.56
N GLY A 373 20.16 -6.59 -1.39
CA GLY A 373 20.92 -5.43 -0.91
C GLY A 373 20.03 -4.57 0.01
N PRO A 374 20.54 -4.06 1.15
CA PRO A 374 19.72 -3.28 2.05
C PRO A 374 19.43 -1.95 1.36
N THR A 375 18.25 -1.42 1.55
CA THR A 375 17.81 -0.24 0.83
C THR A 375 17.02 0.64 1.77
N LEU A 376 17.23 1.95 1.66
CA LEU A 376 16.44 2.93 2.39
C LEU A 376 15.01 2.91 1.84
N GLY A 377 14.07 2.53 2.70
CA GLY A 377 12.64 2.71 2.46
C GLY A 377 12.17 4.08 2.93
N LEU A 378 11.24 4.65 2.18
CA LEU A 378 10.45 5.81 2.58
C LEU A 378 8.96 5.46 2.44
N ALA A 379 8.18 5.75 3.47
CA ALA A 379 6.73 5.54 3.49
C ALA A 379 6.03 6.70 4.20
N LYS A 380 4.70 6.70 4.18
CA LYS A 380 3.85 7.58 5.02
C LYS A 380 3.31 6.80 6.22
N LEU A 381 3.19 7.46 7.37
CA LEU A 381 2.42 6.98 8.52
C LEU A 381 1.02 7.58 8.46
N LEU A 382 0.00 6.73 8.21
CA LEU A 382 -1.38 7.15 8.11
C LEU A 382 -2.11 6.88 9.41
N TRP A 383 -2.79 7.89 9.97
CA TRP A 383 -3.49 7.78 11.25
C TRP A 383 -4.96 7.43 11.05
N GLY A 384 -5.37 6.27 11.57
CA GLY A 384 -6.77 5.90 11.62
C GLY A 384 -7.57 6.71 12.65
N ASN A 385 -8.88 6.80 12.45
CA ASN A 385 -9.81 7.45 13.39
C ASN A 385 -9.85 6.78 14.78
N ASP A 386 -9.36 5.53 14.89
CA ASP A 386 -9.21 4.78 16.14
C ASP A 386 -7.89 5.09 16.88
N GLY A 387 -7.09 6.02 16.35
CA GLY A 387 -5.78 6.41 16.86
C GLY A 387 -4.71 5.34 16.67
N TRP A 388 -4.90 4.36 15.79
CA TRP A 388 -3.86 3.41 15.41
C TRP A 388 -3.33 3.75 14.02
N PRO A 389 -2.01 3.95 13.86
CA PRO A 389 -1.44 4.22 12.55
C PRO A 389 -1.20 2.94 11.74
N SER A 390 -1.12 3.11 10.42
CA SER A 390 -0.59 2.12 9.47
C SER A 390 0.53 2.74 8.64
N ILE A 391 1.42 1.90 8.09
CA ILE A 391 2.41 2.34 7.12
C ILE A 391 1.82 2.19 5.72
N SER A 392 1.89 3.26 4.92
CA SER A 392 1.48 3.27 3.52
C SER A 392 2.65 3.62 2.62
N LEU A 393 2.79 2.86 1.54
CA LEU A 393 3.75 3.11 0.48
C LEU A 393 3.12 3.91 -0.68
N ASP A 394 1.84 4.28 -0.55
CA ASP A 394 1.08 5.00 -1.57
C ASP A 394 1.30 6.50 -1.38
N PHE A 395 2.11 7.15 -2.23
CA PHE A 395 2.40 8.59 -2.14
C PHE A 395 1.42 9.47 -2.93
N VAL A 396 0.67 8.87 -3.85
CA VAL A 396 -0.38 9.51 -4.64
C VAL A 396 -1.70 8.80 -4.33
N ASP A 397 -2.77 9.55 -4.08
CA ASP A 397 -4.06 8.92 -3.81
C ASP A 397 -4.65 8.35 -5.10
N GLU A 398 -5.47 7.31 -5.01
CA GLU A 398 -6.22 6.78 -6.16
C GLU A 398 -7.11 7.87 -6.78
N GLY A 399 -7.10 7.96 -8.12
CA GLY A 399 -7.86 8.99 -8.83
C GLY A 399 -7.30 9.33 -10.21
N VAL A 400 -7.81 10.42 -10.79
CA VAL A 400 -7.43 10.89 -12.12
C VAL A 400 -6.47 12.06 -12.01
N TYR A 401 -5.38 12.03 -12.78
CA TYR A 401 -4.35 13.06 -12.75
C TYR A 401 -3.91 13.48 -14.14
N THR A 402 -3.59 14.76 -14.27
CA THR A 402 -2.69 15.25 -15.31
C THR A 402 -1.28 15.29 -14.73
N ILE A 403 -0.31 14.72 -15.46
CA ILE A 403 1.08 14.58 -14.99
C ILE A 403 1.94 15.65 -15.67
N GLU A 404 2.28 16.72 -14.96
CA GLU A 404 3.06 17.84 -15.51
C GLU A 404 4.56 17.69 -15.19
N ASN A 405 5.43 17.81 -16.18
CA ASN A 405 6.87 17.86 -15.96
C ASN A 405 7.28 19.19 -15.31
N ILE A 406 8.01 19.12 -14.20
CA ILE A 406 8.34 20.32 -13.41
C ILE A 406 9.22 21.30 -14.19
N TYR A 407 10.14 20.81 -15.01
CA TYR A 407 11.05 21.65 -15.80
C TYR A 407 10.33 22.31 -16.99
N SER A 408 9.67 21.52 -17.84
CA SER A 408 9.13 22.00 -19.12
C SER A 408 7.73 22.63 -19.01
N LYS A 409 7.01 22.38 -17.91
CA LYS A 409 5.58 22.73 -17.72
C LYS A 409 4.64 22.09 -18.75
N LYS A 410 5.11 21.02 -19.40
CA LYS A 410 4.33 20.20 -20.33
C LYS A 410 3.77 18.97 -19.62
N VAL A 411 2.67 18.42 -20.14
CA VAL A 411 1.97 17.27 -19.56
C VAL A 411 2.21 16.00 -20.34
N ALA A 412 2.27 14.87 -19.64
CA ALA A 412 2.41 13.56 -20.24
C ALA A 412 1.12 13.18 -21.01
N ASP A 413 1.28 12.77 -22.27
CA ASP A 413 0.18 12.36 -23.15
C ASP A 413 0.64 11.29 -24.15
N ALA A 414 -0.32 10.62 -24.77
CA ALA A 414 -0.09 9.72 -25.90
C ALA A 414 0.55 10.47 -27.08
N PHE A 415 1.43 9.80 -27.82
CA PHE A 415 2.04 10.36 -29.02
C PHE A 415 0.95 10.79 -30.04
N ASN A 416 1.04 12.04 -30.53
CA ASN A 416 0.03 12.67 -31.39
C ASN A 416 -1.40 12.59 -30.84
N HIS A 417 -1.58 12.55 -29.52
CA HIS A 417 -2.90 12.46 -28.86
C HIS A 417 -3.74 11.25 -29.33
N THR A 418 -3.08 10.18 -29.79
CA THR A 418 -3.72 9.00 -30.36
C THR A 418 -3.53 7.81 -29.44
N ILE A 419 -4.62 7.18 -29.00
CA ILE A 419 -4.55 6.03 -28.10
C ILE A 419 -4.66 4.74 -28.90
N ALA A 420 -3.58 3.95 -28.88
CA ALA A 420 -3.50 2.63 -29.50
C ALA A 420 -2.37 1.81 -28.85
N ASP A 421 -2.37 0.49 -29.07
CA ASP A 421 -1.28 -0.37 -28.60
C ASP A 421 0.09 0.08 -29.12
N SER A 422 1.11 -0.10 -28.28
CA SER A 422 2.50 0.32 -28.53
C SER A 422 2.70 1.82 -28.71
N THR A 423 1.69 2.65 -28.42
CA THR A 423 1.84 4.11 -28.48
C THR A 423 2.81 4.58 -27.39
N ALA A 424 3.82 5.36 -27.78
CA ALA A 424 4.76 5.96 -26.84
C ALA A 424 4.17 7.17 -26.11
N ILE A 425 4.69 7.46 -24.92
CA ILE A 425 4.29 8.62 -24.13
C ILE A 425 5.22 9.82 -24.42
N PHE A 426 4.65 10.99 -24.63
CA PHE A 426 5.33 12.25 -24.94
C PHE A 426 4.90 13.34 -23.96
N GLN A 427 5.64 14.44 -23.93
CA GLN A 427 5.19 15.68 -23.27
C GLN A 427 4.61 16.66 -24.30
N TYR A 428 3.51 17.34 -23.96
CA TYR A 428 2.92 18.41 -24.77
C TYR A 428 2.50 19.61 -23.93
N THR A 429 2.29 20.76 -24.58
CA THR A 429 1.67 21.90 -23.92
C THR A 429 0.28 21.50 -23.37
N PRO A 430 -0.07 21.85 -22.13
CA PRO A 430 -1.39 21.53 -21.59
C PRO A 430 -2.52 22.06 -22.47
N ASP A 431 -3.48 21.19 -22.80
CA ASP A 431 -4.70 21.53 -23.52
C ASP A 431 -5.90 20.94 -22.76
N THR A 432 -6.74 21.82 -22.21
CA THR A 432 -7.90 21.43 -21.40
C THR A 432 -9.05 20.84 -22.22
N THR A 433 -9.00 20.93 -23.55
CA THR A 433 -10.00 20.33 -24.44
C THR A 433 -9.77 18.84 -24.65
N LEU A 434 -8.55 18.35 -24.38
CA LEU A 434 -8.17 16.95 -24.54
C LEU A 434 -8.40 16.16 -23.25
N GLN A 435 -8.84 14.91 -23.42
CA GLN A 435 -8.97 13.93 -22.33
C GLN A 435 -7.76 12.99 -22.27
N THR A 436 -6.98 12.89 -23.35
CA THR A 436 -5.84 11.98 -23.48
C THR A 436 -4.67 12.27 -22.49
N PRO A 437 -4.40 13.52 -22.03
CA PRO A 437 -3.38 13.78 -21.01
C PRO A 437 -3.80 13.44 -19.57
N LYS A 438 -4.98 12.84 -19.38
CA LYS A 438 -5.48 12.42 -18.07
C LYS A 438 -5.24 10.92 -17.86
N TRP A 439 -4.79 10.58 -16.67
CA TRP A 439 -4.33 9.25 -16.30
C TRP A 439 -5.02 8.78 -15.02
N VAL A 440 -5.59 7.59 -15.05
CA VAL A 440 -6.21 6.96 -13.89
C VAL A 440 -5.14 6.18 -13.13
N PHE A 441 -4.91 6.54 -11.88
CA PHE A 441 -4.05 5.82 -10.95
C PHE A 441 -4.92 4.96 -10.05
N LYS A 442 -4.87 3.65 -10.24
CA LYS A 442 -5.59 2.68 -9.41
C LYS A 442 -4.63 1.93 -8.52
N SER A 443 -4.82 2.01 -7.19
CA SER A 443 -3.92 1.32 -6.25
C SER A 443 -4.09 -0.20 -6.37
N LEU A 444 -2.96 -0.90 -6.43
CA LEU A 444 -2.84 -2.36 -6.36
C LEU A 444 -2.41 -2.81 -4.96
N GLY A 445 -2.29 -1.87 -4.01
CA GLY A 445 -1.71 -2.08 -2.70
C GLY A 445 -0.17 -2.11 -2.72
N ALA A 446 0.42 -2.05 -1.53
CA ALA A 446 1.87 -2.07 -1.31
C ALA A 446 2.66 -0.99 -2.08
N GLY A 447 2.07 0.19 -2.34
CA GLY A 447 2.73 1.30 -3.05
C GLY A 447 2.68 1.20 -4.56
N GLU A 448 1.92 0.26 -5.11
CA GLU A 448 1.85 0.03 -6.55
C GLU A 448 0.53 0.51 -7.16
N TYR A 449 0.61 0.92 -8.42
CA TYR A 449 -0.48 1.45 -9.20
C TYR A 449 -0.52 0.78 -10.57
N ALA A 450 -1.72 0.46 -11.02
CA ALA A 450 -2.00 0.37 -12.44
C ALA A 450 -2.29 1.80 -12.94
N ILE A 451 -1.68 2.16 -14.07
CA ILE A 451 -1.88 3.48 -14.69
C ILE A 451 -2.57 3.25 -16.03
N SER A 452 -3.80 3.70 -16.19
CA SER A 452 -4.53 3.65 -17.47
C SER A 452 -4.88 5.03 -17.99
N ASN A 453 -5.17 5.12 -19.28
CA ASN A 453 -5.61 6.37 -19.88
C ASN A 453 -7.07 6.66 -19.53
N TYR A 454 -7.37 7.91 -19.19
CA TYR A 454 -8.72 8.32 -18.83
C TYR A 454 -9.72 8.23 -19.99
N ALA A 455 -9.29 8.56 -21.21
CA ALA A 455 -10.15 8.55 -22.38
C ALA A 455 -10.41 7.12 -22.92
N ALA A 456 -9.57 6.17 -22.53
CA ALA A 456 -9.66 4.76 -22.88
C ALA A 456 -9.19 3.92 -21.67
N PRO A 457 -10.07 3.65 -20.68
CA PRO A 457 -9.71 3.01 -19.42
C PRO A 457 -9.12 1.60 -19.56
N GLU A 458 -9.34 0.96 -20.70
CA GLU A 458 -8.77 -0.33 -21.11
C GLU A 458 -7.30 -0.24 -21.55
N MET A 459 -6.76 0.97 -21.75
CA MET A 459 -5.40 1.20 -22.25
C MET A 459 -4.46 1.58 -21.10
N PHE A 460 -3.57 0.67 -20.74
CA PHE A 460 -2.64 0.78 -19.62
C PHE A 460 -1.24 1.21 -20.06
N ILE A 461 -0.49 1.82 -19.15
CA ILE A 461 0.94 2.03 -19.33
C ILE A 461 1.69 0.73 -19.00
N GLU A 462 2.69 0.42 -19.79
CA GLU A 462 3.67 -0.62 -19.51
C GLU A 462 5.11 -0.11 -19.68
N ALA A 463 6.00 -0.64 -18.85
CA ALA A 463 7.43 -0.52 -19.03
C ALA A 463 7.90 -1.59 -20.02
N GLY A 464 8.61 -1.15 -21.07
CA GLY A 464 9.13 -2.01 -22.14
C GLY A 464 10.63 -1.86 -22.39
N GLY A 465 11.11 -2.58 -23.41
CA GLY A 465 12.52 -2.73 -23.75
C GLY A 465 13.06 -4.10 -23.39
N THR A 466 14.34 -4.37 -23.67
CA THR A 466 14.98 -5.68 -23.41
C THR A 466 14.92 -6.09 -21.94
N ASP A 467 14.92 -5.11 -21.03
CA ASP A 467 14.92 -5.31 -19.57
C ASP A 467 13.85 -4.48 -18.84
N ASN A 468 12.79 -4.06 -19.55
CA ASN A 468 11.71 -3.20 -19.02
C ASN A 468 12.22 -1.88 -18.41
N ALA A 469 13.31 -1.33 -18.96
CA ALA A 469 14.04 -0.21 -18.37
C ALA A 469 14.27 0.97 -19.34
N THR A 470 13.75 0.91 -20.56
CA THR A 470 14.11 1.91 -21.60
C THR A 470 12.91 2.66 -22.20
N SER A 471 11.74 2.03 -22.30
CA SER A 471 10.55 2.65 -22.92
C SER A 471 9.31 2.60 -22.06
N LEU A 472 8.41 3.56 -22.28
CA LEU A 472 7.03 3.60 -21.78
C LEU A 472 6.10 3.54 -22.98
N LEU A 473 5.17 2.59 -22.95
CA LEU A 473 4.24 2.31 -24.03
C LEU A 473 2.82 2.12 -23.46
N MET A 474 1.82 2.28 -24.32
CA MET A 474 0.44 1.90 -24.04
C MET A 474 0.15 0.48 -24.49
N THR A 475 -0.69 -0.23 -23.75
CA THR A 475 -1.16 -1.59 -24.08
C THR A 475 -2.58 -1.83 -23.59
N SER A 476 -3.39 -2.51 -24.40
CA SER A 476 -4.72 -3.03 -24.05
C SER A 476 -4.64 -4.36 -23.31
N GLU A 477 -3.52 -5.06 -23.38
CA GLU A 477 -3.29 -6.38 -22.78
C GLU A 477 -2.81 -6.24 -21.33
N TYR A 478 -3.71 -5.85 -20.43
CA TYR A 478 -3.41 -5.76 -19.00
C TYR A 478 -3.62 -7.09 -18.29
N GLU A 479 -2.52 -7.75 -17.94
CA GLU A 479 -2.51 -8.98 -17.14
C GLU A 479 -2.11 -8.72 -15.69
N GLY A 480 -1.82 -7.47 -15.35
CA GLY A 480 -1.27 -7.08 -14.06
C GLY A 480 0.17 -7.58 -13.87
N ALA A 481 0.94 -7.75 -14.94
CA ALA A 481 2.34 -8.16 -14.89
C ALA A 481 3.21 -7.10 -14.19
N ILE A 482 4.35 -7.49 -13.62
CA ILE A 482 5.20 -6.59 -12.82
C ILE A 482 5.68 -5.33 -13.57
N ASN A 483 5.83 -5.40 -14.90
CA ASN A 483 6.19 -4.27 -15.76
C ASN A 483 5.00 -3.32 -16.08
N GLN A 484 3.79 -3.71 -15.71
CA GLN A 484 2.56 -2.89 -15.79
C GLN A 484 2.20 -2.26 -14.43
N ARG A 485 3.01 -2.51 -13.38
CA ARG A 485 2.86 -1.95 -12.04
C ARG A 485 3.87 -0.83 -11.84
N PHE A 486 3.39 0.33 -11.41
CA PHE A 486 4.21 1.51 -11.15
C PHE A 486 4.14 1.93 -9.70
N ARG A 487 5.16 2.61 -9.23
CA ARG A 487 5.28 3.15 -7.88
C ARG A 487 5.51 4.65 -7.95
N THR A 488 5.17 5.34 -6.88
CA THR A 488 5.37 6.78 -6.75
C THR A 488 6.07 7.13 -5.44
N VAL A 489 6.85 8.20 -5.46
CA VAL A 489 7.34 8.85 -4.24
C VAL A 489 7.20 10.36 -4.44
N THR A 490 6.60 11.04 -3.48
CA THR A 490 6.39 12.49 -3.50
C THR A 490 7.19 13.15 -2.38
N SER A 491 8.09 14.04 -2.76
CA SER A 491 8.90 14.86 -1.84
C SER A 491 8.03 15.82 -1.02
N PRO A 492 8.52 16.34 0.12
CA PRO A 492 7.80 17.36 0.90
C PRO A 492 7.46 18.64 0.14
N GLY A 493 8.20 18.93 -0.94
CA GLY A 493 7.94 20.04 -1.86
C GLY A 493 6.94 19.73 -2.98
N GLY A 494 6.26 18.57 -2.93
CA GLY A 494 5.26 18.17 -3.93
C GLY A 494 5.83 17.60 -5.22
N LYS A 495 7.15 17.45 -5.35
CA LYS A 495 7.78 16.84 -6.53
C LYS A 495 7.66 15.31 -6.48
N THR A 496 7.10 14.71 -7.52
CA THR A 496 6.85 13.26 -7.60
C THR A 496 7.79 12.59 -8.60
N ILE A 497 8.22 11.36 -8.29
CA ILE A 497 8.78 10.41 -9.27
C ILE A 497 7.76 9.29 -9.53
N ILE A 498 7.77 8.76 -10.75
CA ILE A 498 6.97 7.60 -11.16
C ILE A 498 7.93 6.58 -11.76
N TYR A 499 7.90 5.33 -11.29
CA TYR A 499 8.85 4.29 -11.73
C TYR A 499 8.20 2.91 -11.72
N PRO A 500 8.52 2.02 -12.67
CA PRO A 500 8.02 0.64 -12.66
C PRO A 500 8.53 -0.13 -11.44
N SER A 501 7.74 -1.07 -10.95
CA SER A 501 8.13 -1.94 -9.84
C SER A 501 9.34 -2.82 -10.15
N THR A 502 9.64 -3.05 -11.42
CA THR A 502 10.72 -3.94 -11.88
C THR A 502 12.12 -3.38 -11.67
N LYS A 503 12.30 -2.04 -11.67
CA LYS A 503 13.62 -1.39 -11.79
C LYS A 503 13.66 -0.01 -11.15
N ASP A 504 14.84 0.42 -10.75
CA ASP A 504 15.09 1.77 -10.18
C ASP A 504 15.41 2.82 -11.27
N VAL A 505 14.56 2.86 -12.29
CA VAL A 505 14.53 3.89 -13.33
C VAL A 505 13.15 4.52 -13.33
N GLY A 506 13.01 5.82 -13.58
CA GLY A 506 11.71 6.48 -13.56
C GLY A 506 11.40 7.25 -14.82
N TRP A 507 10.16 7.70 -14.93
CA TRP A 507 9.67 8.54 -16.01
C TRP A 507 10.46 9.84 -16.05
N GLY A 508 11.04 10.17 -17.21
CA GLY A 508 11.82 11.37 -17.36
C GLY A 508 12.17 11.71 -18.80
N LEU A 509 12.67 12.93 -18.99
CA LEU A 509 13.22 13.40 -20.25
C LEU A 509 14.70 13.00 -20.37
N THR A 510 15.22 12.89 -21.59
CA THR A 510 16.66 12.62 -21.82
C THR A 510 17.53 13.80 -21.39
N THR A 511 17.08 15.02 -21.68
CA THR A 511 17.74 16.28 -21.34
C THR A 511 16.67 17.31 -20.97
N PRO A 512 17.03 18.38 -20.24
CA PRO A 512 16.12 19.49 -20.00
C PRO A 512 15.70 20.12 -21.34
N THR A 513 14.41 20.08 -21.67
CA THR A 513 13.89 20.65 -22.92
C THR A 513 12.42 21.06 -22.80
N SER A 514 12.03 22.09 -23.55
CA SER A 514 10.64 22.52 -23.74
C SER A 514 10.06 22.05 -25.07
N SER A 515 10.75 21.20 -25.83
CA SER A 515 10.21 20.58 -27.04
C SER A 515 9.28 19.41 -26.70
N ASP A 516 8.36 19.08 -27.61
CA ASP A 516 7.55 17.88 -27.50
C ASP A 516 8.43 16.66 -27.78
N VAL A 517 8.78 15.94 -26.72
CA VAL A 517 9.70 14.81 -26.78
C VAL A 517 9.12 13.62 -26.03
N LYS A 518 9.61 12.44 -26.41
CA LYS A 518 9.27 11.18 -25.76
C LYS A 518 9.68 11.20 -24.29
N ILE A 519 8.76 10.82 -23.41
CA ILE A 519 9.02 10.47 -22.01
C ILE A 519 9.50 9.02 -21.99
N SER A 520 10.57 8.74 -21.25
CA SER A 520 11.18 7.40 -21.21
C SER A 520 11.64 7.08 -19.80
N LEU A 521 12.02 5.81 -19.59
CA LEU A 521 12.62 5.38 -18.33
C LEU A 521 14.09 5.82 -18.26
N ARG A 522 14.47 6.44 -17.15
CA ARG A 522 15.79 7.05 -16.92
C ARG A 522 16.26 6.83 -15.49
N THR A 523 17.58 6.78 -15.31
CA THR A 523 18.18 6.82 -13.96
C THR A 523 17.76 8.11 -13.26
N LEU A 524 17.21 7.96 -12.05
CA LEU A 524 16.68 9.07 -11.28
C LEU A 524 17.83 9.88 -10.65
N THR A 525 17.78 11.19 -10.81
CA THR A 525 18.66 12.17 -10.14
C THR A 525 17.80 13.32 -9.61
N ALA A 526 18.37 14.29 -8.88
CA ALA A 526 17.63 15.43 -8.32
C ALA A 526 17.10 16.46 -9.35
N GLN A 527 17.24 16.21 -10.66
CA GLN A 527 16.92 17.18 -11.71
C GLN A 527 15.42 17.27 -12.01
N ASP A 528 14.91 18.48 -12.22
CA ASP A 528 13.47 18.76 -12.39
C ASP A 528 12.85 18.16 -13.66
N TYR A 529 13.64 17.88 -14.70
CA TYR A 529 13.14 17.19 -15.90
C TYR A 529 12.88 15.69 -15.68
N LEU A 530 13.22 15.17 -14.49
CA LEU A 530 12.92 13.82 -13.99
C LEU A 530 11.90 13.86 -12.85
N ARG A 531 11.14 14.96 -12.73
CA ARG A 531 10.16 15.18 -11.66
C ARG A 531 8.84 15.65 -12.24
N TRP A 532 7.78 15.28 -11.55
CA TRP A 532 6.41 15.50 -11.99
C TRP A 532 5.59 16.17 -10.90
N ASN A 533 4.73 17.10 -11.30
CA ASN A 533 3.60 17.56 -10.52
C ASN A 533 2.40 16.67 -10.86
N MET A 534 1.78 16.11 -9.82
CA MET A 534 0.54 15.34 -9.96
C MET A 534 -0.65 16.29 -9.79
N ILE A 535 -1.28 16.69 -10.90
CA ILE A 535 -2.40 17.65 -10.88
C ILE A 535 -3.71 16.84 -10.84
N PRO A 536 -4.44 16.80 -9.72
CA PRO A 536 -5.65 16.01 -9.62
C PRO A 536 -6.77 16.58 -10.48
N PHE A 537 -7.48 15.69 -11.18
CA PHE A 537 -8.77 15.99 -11.80
C PHE A 537 -9.88 15.45 -10.90
N HIS A 538 -10.55 16.36 -10.21
CA HIS A 538 -11.65 16.01 -9.31
C HIS A 538 -12.91 15.74 -10.12
N GLU A 539 -13.17 14.47 -10.38
CA GLU A 539 -14.39 14.05 -11.07
C GLU A 539 -15.64 14.35 -10.25
N SER A 540 -16.71 14.72 -10.96
CA SER A 540 -18.06 14.79 -10.43
C SER A 540 -18.99 13.94 -11.29
N LEU A 541 -19.84 13.16 -10.65
CA LEU A 541 -20.87 12.36 -11.31
C LEU A 541 -22.12 12.36 -10.44
N LEU A 542 -23.23 12.83 -10.99
CA LEU A 542 -24.53 12.86 -10.33
C LEU A 542 -25.62 12.46 -11.33
N VAL A 543 -26.71 11.90 -10.80
CA VAL A 543 -27.89 11.55 -11.60
C VAL A 543 -29.10 12.31 -11.09
N SER A 544 -29.92 12.81 -12.02
CA SER A 544 -31.15 13.54 -11.71
C SER A 544 -32.17 12.70 -10.94
N GLU A 545 -32.18 11.39 -11.15
CA GLU A 545 -33.06 10.45 -10.47
C GLU A 545 -32.31 9.16 -10.10
N THR A 546 -32.46 8.70 -8.85
CA THR A 546 -31.89 7.42 -8.38
C THR A 546 -32.90 6.27 -8.44
N LYS A 547 -34.16 6.57 -8.79
CA LYS A 547 -35.25 5.60 -8.92
C LYS A 547 -36.18 6.00 -10.06
N LEU A 548 -36.42 5.06 -10.97
CA LEU A 548 -37.37 5.24 -12.07
C LEU A 548 -38.40 4.11 -12.05
N THR A 549 -39.68 4.46 -12.18
CA THR A 549 -40.77 3.49 -12.33
C THR A 549 -41.38 3.63 -13.72
N VAL A 550 -41.47 2.53 -14.46
CA VAL A 550 -42.01 2.48 -15.82
C VAL A 550 -43.14 1.47 -15.94
N GLU A 551 -44.04 1.72 -16.88
CA GLU A 551 -45.20 0.86 -17.14
C GLU A 551 -44.78 -0.51 -17.70
N HIS A 552 -45.71 -1.48 -17.64
CA HIS A 552 -45.44 -2.84 -18.09
C HIS A 552 -45.12 -2.94 -19.59
N VAL A 553 -45.55 -1.97 -20.41
CA VAL A 553 -45.34 -1.98 -21.87
C VAL A 553 -43.88 -1.74 -22.24
N ALA A 554 -43.47 -2.21 -23.41
CA ALA A 554 -42.14 -1.87 -23.94
C ALA A 554 -42.04 -0.36 -24.24
N GLY A 555 -40.85 0.22 -24.08
CA GLY A 555 -40.62 1.65 -24.31
C GLY A 555 -39.13 2.01 -24.47
N THR A 556 -38.87 3.17 -25.09
CA THR A 556 -37.51 3.64 -25.44
C THR A 556 -37.19 5.09 -25.03
N ASP A 557 -38.14 5.81 -24.42
CA ASP A 557 -38.06 7.27 -24.27
C ASP A 557 -37.92 7.74 -22.80
N SER A 558 -37.55 6.85 -21.88
CA SER A 558 -37.19 7.27 -20.53
C SER A 558 -35.72 7.71 -20.51
N SER A 559 -35.46 8.96 -20.16
CA SER A 559 -34.10 9.50 -20.03
C SER A 559 -33.84 10.02 -18.64
N ILE A 560 -32.67 9.70 -18.10
CA ILE A 560 -32.16 10.27 -16.85
C ILE A 560 -31.02 11.21 -17.20
N PHE A 561 -31.11 12.47 -16.76
CA PHE A 561 -30.03 13.42 -16.93
C PHE A 561 -28.87 13.07 -15.98
N VAL A 562 -27.65 13.04 -16.53
CA VAL A 562 -26.39 12.81 -15.83
C VAL A 562 -25.62 14.12 -15.83
N GLU A 563 -25.29 14.60 -14.64
CA GLU A 563 -24.41 15.76 -14.46
C GLU A 563 -22.99 15.25 -14.20
N SER A 564 -22.06 15.61 -15.07
CA SER A 564 -20.66 15.22 -14.94
C SER A 564 -19.72 16.26 -15.54
N ASN A 565 -18.49 16.30 -15.03
CA ASN A 565 -17.40 17.09 -15.62
C ASN A 565 -16.45 16.23 -16.46
N GLY A 566 -16.75 14.94 -16.65
CA GLY A 566 -15.85 13.94 -17.23
C GLY A 566 -16.55 12.94 -18.16
N LEU A 567 -15.86 11.84 -18.46
CA LEU A 567 -16.37 10.73 -19.25
C LEU A 567 -17.05 9.72 -18.33
N TRP A 568 -18.16 9.15 -18.77
CA TRP A 568 -18.87 8.13 -18.02
C TRP A 568 -19.48 7.07 -18.92
N ASN A 569 -19.65 5.87 -18.38
CA ASN A 569 -20.31 4.73 -19.01
C ASN A 569 -21.47 4.23 -18.16
N ALA A 570 -22.43 3.54 -18.80
CA ALA A 570 -23.55 2.93 -18.11
C ALA A 570 -23.54 1.41 -18.30
N SER A 571 -23.85 0.68 -17.23
CA SER A 571 -23.96 -0.78 -17.25
C SER A 571 -25.20 -1.26 -16.51
N VAL A 572 -25.72 -2.41 -16.95
CA VAL A 572 -26.88 -3.08 -16.35
C VAL A 572 -26.42 -4.44 -15.86
N LEU A 573 -26.71 -4.74 -14.59
CA LEU A 573 -26.48 -6.10 -14.06
C LEU A 573 -27.66 -7.00 -14.43
N TYR A 574 -27.38 -8.28 -14.73
CA TYR A 574 -28.36 -9.38 -14.77
C TYR A 574 -29.76 -8.99 -15.27
N GLU A 575 -30.02 -9.06 -16.58
CA GLU A 575 -31.35 -9.31 -17.21
C GLU A 575 -31.37 -8.74 -18.63
N THR A 576 -32.00 -9.45 -19.58
CA THR A 576 -32.05 -9.03 -21.01
C THR A 576 -33.17 -8.02 -21.33
N TRP A 577 -34.07 -7.75 -20.38
CA TRP A 577 -35.24 -6.90 -20.60
C TRP A 577 -34.96 -5.40 -20.48
N LEU A 578 -33.86 -5.00 -19.83
CA LEU A 578 -33.47 -3.60 -19.67
C LEU A 578 -32.18 -3.32 -20.46
N LYS A 579 -32.18 -2.25 -21.24
CA LYS A 579 -31.04 -1.80 -22.05
C LYS A 579 -30.82 -0.30 -21.84
N VAL A 580 -29.57 0.12 -21.85
CA VAL A 580 -29.17 1.52 -21.72
C VAL A 580 -28.13 1.85 -22.79
N ASP A 581 -28.08 3.10 -23.25
CA ASP A 581 -27.00 3.58 -24.12
C ASP A 581 -25.68 3.70 -23.34
N PHE A 582 -24.56 3.45 -24.02
CA PHE A 582 -23.33 2.90 -23.44
C PHE A 582 -22.38 3.92 -22.75
N SER A 583 -22.36 5.20 -23.15
CA SER A 583 -21.46 6.22 -22.59
C SER A 583 -21.88 7.66 -22.89
N GLY A 584 -21.32 8.63 -22.14
CA GLY A 584 -21.56 10.06 -22.31
C GLY A 584 -20.35 10.92 -21.93
N VAL A 585 -20.41 12.21 -22.30
CA VAL A 585 -19.36 13.20 -22.04
C VAL A 585 -19.95 14.39 -21.32
N GLY A 586 -19.40 14.70 -20.15
CA GLY A 586 -19.89 15.77 -19.30
C GLY A 586 -21.37 15.59 -18.97
N ASN A 587 -22.12 16.69 -19.07
CA ASN A 587 -23.56 16.68 -18.91
C ASN A 587 -24.24 16.07 -20.14
N ASP A 588 -24.92 14.94 -19.96
CA ASP A 588 -25.61 14.25 -21.04
C ASP A 588 -26.79 13.42 -20.49
N SER A 589 -27.64 12.89 -21.36
CA SER A 589 -28.84 12.13 -20.99
C SER A 589 -28.65 10.63 -21.22
N LEU A 590 -28.76 9.85 -20.15
CA LEU A 590 -28.82 8.39 -20.23
C LEU A 590 -30.18 7.97 -20.78
N LYS A 591 -30.20 7.35 -21.96
CA LYS A 591 -31.42 6.76 -22.53
C LYS A 591 -31.62 5.33 -22.04
N ILE A 592 -32.85 5.01 -21.69
CA ILE A 592 -33.25 3.72 -21.11
C ILE A 592 -34.35 3.11 -21.96
N ALA A 593 -34.10 1.88 -22.42
CA ALA A 593 -35.05 1.08 -23.17
C ALA A 593 -35.38 -0.21 -22.41
N PHE A 594 -36.63 -0.63 -22.47
CA PHE A 594 -37.09 -1.83 -21.78
C PHE A 594 -38.07 -2.63 -22.65
N SER A 595 -37.99 -3.95 -22.59
CA SER A 595 -38.97 -4.84 -23.20
C SER A 595 -40.24 -4.91 -22.35
N GLU A 596 -41.32 -5.45 -22.91
CA GLU A 596 -42.58 -5.62 -22.18
C GLU A 596 -42.38 -6.57 -20.98
N ASN A 597 -42.98 -6.22 -19.84
CA ASN A 597 -43.18 -7.14 -18.72
C ASN A 597 -44.49 -7.89 -18.92
N THR A 598 -44.40 -9.16 -19.34
CA THR A 598 -45.57 -10.01 -19.58
C THR A 598 -46.12 -10.66 -18.31
N GLY A 599 -45.34 -10.64 -17.22
CA GLY A 599 -45.73 -11.18 -15.92
C GLY A 599 -46.55 -10.17 -15.10
N THR A 600 -47.29 -10.66 -14.11
CA THR A 600 -48.17 -9.84 -13.25
C THR A 600 -47.45 -9.21 -12.06
N ASN A 601 -46.21 -9.62 -11.82
CA ASN A 601 -45.37 -9.07 -10.76
C ASN A 601 -44.47 -7.97 -11.32
N ASP A 602 -44.24 -6.94 -10.52
CA ASP A 602 -43.21 -5.95 -10.81
C ASP A 602 -41.84 -6.63 -10.90
N ARG A 603 -41.03 -6.17 -11.85
CA ARG A 603 -39.63 -6.57 -11.97
C ARG A 603 -38.72 -5.38 -11.76
N LYS A 604 -37.53 -5.64 -11.21
CA LYS A 604 -36.57 -4.59 -10.85
C LYS A 604 -35.21 -4.91 -11.42
N ASN A 605 -34.48 -3.85 -11.79
CA ASN A 605 -33.08 -3.95 -12.11
C ASN A 605 -32.31 -2.68 -11.69
N ARG A 606 -30.99 -2.72 -11.78
CA ARG A 606 -30.10 -1.61 -11.44
C ARG A 606 -29.27 -1.21 -12.65
N VAL A 607 -29.20 0.08 -12.89
CA VAL A 607 -28.25 0.71 -13.80
C VAL A 607 -27.16 1.35 -12.96
N TYR A 608 -25.90 1.09 -13.32
CA TYR A 608 -24.73 1.75 -12.74
C TYR A 608 -24.17 2.71 -13.76
N ILE A 609 -24.07 3.98 -13.39
CA ILE A 609 -23.36 4.99 -14.18
C ILE A 609 -22.01 5.18 -13.51
N THR A 610 -20.92 4.97 -14.25
CA THR A 610 -19.56 4.99 -13.70
C THR A 610 -18.70 5.95 -14.50
N SER A 611 -18.05 6.90 -13.84
CA SER A 611 -17.04 7.75 -14.45
C SER A 611 -15.84 6.90 -14.86
N ASN A 612 -15.09 7.33 -15.86
CA ASN A 612 -13.90 6.60 -16.29
C ASN A 612 -12.80 6.57 -15.21
N GLY A 613 -12.82 7.49 -14.24
CA GLY A 613 -11.95 7.42 -13.05
C GLY A 613 -12.51 6.63 -11.87
N GLY A 614 -13.71 6.03 -12.00
CA GLY A 614 -14.23 5.02 -11.08
C GLY A 614 -15.30 5.45 -10.08
N ILE A 615 -15.78 6.70 -10.12
CA ILE A 615 -16.94 7.14 -9.33
C ILE A 615 -18.20 6.48 -9.89
N SER A 616 -19.06 5.91 -9.06
CA SER A 616 -20.26 5.20 -9.52
C SER A 616 -21.53 5.65 -8.82
N GLU A 617 -22.57 5.90 -9.60
CA GLU A 617 -23.93 6.19 -9.17
C GLU A 617 -24.87 5.04 -9.57
N MET A 618 -25.85 4.74 -8.73
CA MET A 618 -26.77 3.63 -8.94
C MET A 618 -28.22 4.10 -9.06
N ILE A 619 -28.89 3.62 -10.11
CA ILE A 619 -30.29 3.90 -10.39
C ILE A 619 -31.08 2.60 -10.31
N THR A 620 -32.14 2.58 -9.50
CA THR A 620 -33.08 1.45 -9.43
C THR A 620 -34.22 1.64 -10.42
N ILE A 621 -34.38 0.72 -11.36
CA ILE A 621 -35.49 0.69 -12.32
C ILE A 621 -36.53 -0.33 -11.85
N THR A 622 -37.77 0.10 -11.70
CA THR A 622 -38.92 -0.80 -11.45
C THR A 622 -39.85 -0.77 -12.66
N GLN A 623 -40.07 -1.91 -13.30
CA GLN A 623 -41.09 -2.04 -14.33
C GLN A 623 -42.30 -2.77 -13.77
N LEU A 624 -43.45 -2.12 -13.83
CA LEU A 624 -44.69 -2.64 -13.28
C LEU A 624 -45.11 -3.96 -13.94
N GLY A 625 -45.76 -4.83 -13.17
CA GLY A 625 -46.41 -6.04 -13.67
C GLY A 625 -47.55 -5.70 -14.63
N LYS A 626 -47.76 -6.56 -15.63
CA LYS A 626 -48.95 -6.48 -16.47
C LYS A 626 -50.20 -6.54 -15.58
N PRO A 627 -51.11 -5.57 -15.69
CA PRO A 627 -52.34 -5.58 -14.93
C PRO A 627 -53.11 -6.87 -15.21
N THR A 628 -53.23 -7.75 -14.21
CA THR A 628 -54.37 -8.66 -14.15
C THR A 628 -55.57 -7.77 -13.92
N ALA A 629 -56.34 -7.53 -14.97
CA ALA A 629 -57.64 -6.92 -14.80
C ALA A 629 -58.32 -7.60 -13.61
N ALA A 630 -58.65 -6.82 -12.58
CA ALA A 630 -59.75 -7.18 -11.72
C ALA A 630 -60.85 -7.59 -12.68
N ASN A 631 -61.31 -8.85 -12.59
CA ASN A 631 -62.38 -9.37 -13.40
C ASN A 631 -63.44 -8.29 -13.52
N ASP A 632 -63.59 -7.69 -14.71
CA ASP A 632 -64.89 -7.21 -15.10
C ASP A 632 -65.73 -8.48 -15.02
N VAL A 633 -66.52 -8.58 -13.94
CA VAL A 633 -67.61 -9.54 -13.88
C VAL A 633 -68.43 -9.23 -15.12
N THR A 634 -68.25 -10.04 -16.13
CA THR A 634 -69.07 -10.13 -17.33
C THR A 634 -70.42 -10.67 -16.89
N ASP A 635 -71.18 -9.86 -16.17
CA ASP A 635 -72.62 -9.89 -16.26
C ASP A 635 -72.96 -9.36 -17.65
N GLY A 636 -73.15 -10.32 -18.57
CA GLY A 636 -72.83 -10.20 -19.99
C GLY A 636 -73.37 -8.96 -20.71
N ASN A 637 -72.49 -8.34 -21.52
CA ASN A 637 -72.69 -7.59 -22.78
C ASN A 637 -73.97 -6.74 -23.00
N GLN A 638 -74.76 -6.41 -21.98
CA GLN A 638 -75.99 -5.63 -22.17
C GLN A 638 -75.74 -4.13 -22.22
N PHE A 639 -74.62 -3.66 -21.66
CA PHE A 639 -74.26 -2.24 -21.61
C PHE A 639 -72.76 -2.01 -21.84
N ALA A 640 -72.42 -1.08 -22.73
CA ALA A 640 -71.06 -0.59 -22.92
C ALA A 640 -71.00 0.92 -22.70
N VAL A 641 -69.98 1.40 -21.99
CA VAL A 641 -69.81 2.81 -21.62
C VAL A 641 -68.45 3.30 -22.11
N TYR A 642 -68.42 4.29 -23.00
CA TYR A 642 -67.18 4.77 -23.60
C TYR A 642 -67.32 6.20 -24.18
N PRO A 643 -66.24 6.99 -24.33
CA PRO A 643 -64.90 6.72 -23.81
C PRO A 643 -64.84 6.88 -22.29
N ASN A 644 -63.93 6.15 -21.64
CA ASN A 644 -63.62 6.30 -20.22
C ASN A 644 -62.08 6.24 -20.07
N PRO A 645 -61.38 7.36 -19.79
CA PRO A 645 -61.92 8.66 -19.37
C PRO A 645 -62.73 9.43 -20.44
N ALA A 646 -63.72 10.22 -20.01
CA ALA A 646 -64.57 11.06 -20.86
C ALA A 646 -64.19 12.55 -20.75
N ASN A 647 -64.33 13.31 -21.84
CA ASN A 647 -64.05 14.75 -21.89
C ASN A 647 -65.33 15.58 -21.95
N GLN A 648 -65.98 15.67 -23.11
CA GLN A 648 -67.24 16.42 -23.25
C GLN A 648 -68.45 15.50 -23.41
N GLU A 649 -68.24 14.32 -23.97
CA GLU A 649 -69.30 13.40 -24.35
C GLU A 649 -68.98 11.99 -23.86
N LEU A 650 -70.02 11.27 -23.50
CA LEU A 650 -69.99 9.88 -23.10
C LEU A 650 -71.10 9.12 -23.85
N TYR A 651 -70.79 7.92 -24.31
CA TYR A 651 -71.74 7.04 -24.97
C TYR A 651 -72.08 5.84 -24.08
N VAL A 652 -73.36 5.52 -24.04
CA VAL A 652 -73.87 4.31 -23.39
C VAL A 652 -74.66 3.51 -24.41
N GLU A 653 -74.08 2.41 -24.85
CA GLU A 653 -74.79 1.42 -25.66
C GLU A 653 -75.59 0.52 -24.74
N SER A 654 -76.88 0.35 -25.06
CA SER A 654 -77.80 -0.49 -24.31
C SER A 654 -78.53 -1.43 -25.25
N SER A 655 -78.64 -2.71 -24.89
CA SER A 655 -79.47 -3.67 -25.63
C SER A 655 -80.97 -3.53 -25.36
N LYS A 656 -81.37 -2.66 -24.42
CA LYS A 656 -82.76 -2.44 -23.97
C LYS A 656 -83.05 -0.97 -23.64
N ASN A 657 -84.32 -0.59 -23.61
CA ASN A 657 -84.74 0.69 -23.04
C ASN A 657 -84.61 0.64 -21.51
N GLY A 658 -84.20 1.75 -20.90
CA GLY A 658 -83.97 1.82 -19.46
C GLY A 658 -83.74 3.24 -18.97
N LYS A 659 -83.13 3.36 -17.81
CA LYS A 659 -82.79 4.64 -17.18
C LYS A 659 -81.34 4.64 -16.74
N LEU A 660 -80.66 5.75 -16.92
CA LEU A 660 -79.30 5.97 -16.45
C LEU A 660 -79.27 7.15 -15.48
N THR A 661 -78.68 6.95 -14.31
CA THR A 661 -78.49 7.98 -13.30
C THR A 661 -77.01 8.18 -13.02
N VAL A 662 -76.55 9.43 -13.02
CA VAL A 662 -75.16 9.80 -12.69
C VAL A 662 -75.08 10.21 -11.22
N TYR A 663 -74.12 9.66 -10.48
CA TYR A 663 -73.83 10.01 -9.09
C TYR A 663 -72.39 10.52 -8.96
N ASN A 664 -72.16 11.45 -8.03
CA ASN A 664 -70.81 11.83 -7.62
C ASN A 664 -70.22 10.79 -6.62
N GLN A 665 -68.97 11.00 -6.20
CA GLN A 665 -68.25 10.09 -5.29
C GLN A 665 -68.90 9.96 -3.90
N THR A 666 -69.70 10.95 -3.48
CA THR A 666 -70.43 10.92 -2.21
C THR A 666 -71.82 10.28 -2.34
N GLY A 667 -72.18 9.75 -3.52
CA GLY A 667 -73.46 9.09 -3.77
C GLY A 667 -74.65 10.04 -3.99
N GLN A 668 -74.41 11.34 -4.20
CA GLN A 668 -75.48 12.29 -4.57
C GLN A 668 -75.79 12.16 -6.06
N LYS A 669 -77.08 12.12 -6.39
CA LYS A 669 -77.58 12.11 -7.77
C LYS A 669 -77.32 13.45 -8.43
N ILE A 670 -76.60 13.44 -9.55
CA ILE A 670 -76.24 14.62 -10.33
C ILE A 670 -77.21 14.82 -11.50
N SER A 671 -77.50 13.76 -12.25
CA SER A 671 -78.36 13.83 -13.44
C SER A 671 -78.96 12.47 -13.78
N GLU A 672 -79.97 12.46 -14.64
CA GLU A 672 -80.69 11.27 -15.03
C GLU A 672 -81.18 11.35 -16.48
N PHE A 673 -81.08 10.24 -17.18
CA PHE A 673 -81.35 10.12 -18.61
C PHE A 673 -82.19 8.87 -18.87
N ASN A 674 -83.10 8.95 -19.83
CA ASN A 674 -83.74 7.75 -20.37
C ASN A 674 -82.81 7.14 -21.41
N LEU A 675 -82.57 5.83 -21.31
CA LEU A 675 -81.84 5.06 -22.30
C LEU A 675 -82.81 4.42 -23.28
N SER A 676 -82.47 4.52 -24.55
CA SER A 676 -83.08 3.75 -25.64
C SER A 676 -82.18 2.59 -26.06
N THR A 677 -82.75 1.56 -26.65
CA THR A 677 -81.97 0.48 -27.27
C THR A 677 -81.05 1.05 -28.36
N GLY A 678 -79.79 0.64 -28.36
CA GLY A 678 -78.74 1.17 -29.23
C GLY A 678 -77.84 2.17 -28.50
N LYS A 679 -77.23 3.07 -29.26
CA LYS A 679 -76.22 4.02 -28.77
C LYS A 679 -76.88 5.30 -28.25
N ASN A 680 -76.68 5.59 -26.97
CA ASN A 680 -77.17 6.81 -26.32
C ASN A 680 -76.01 7.76 -26.06
N LYS A 681 -76.18 9.03 -26.40
CA LYS A 681 -75.17 10.07 -26.23
C LYS A 681 -75.51 10.93 -25.02
N LEU A 682 -74.56 11.09 -24.11
CA LEU A 682 -74.67 11.91 -22.90
C LEU A 682 -73.64 13.04 -22.97
N ASN A 683 -74.08 14.27 -22.73
CA ASN A 683 -73.18 15.41 -22.53
C ASN A 683 -72.73 15.42 -21.06
N VAL A 684 -71.42 15.35 -20.84
CA VAL A 684 -70.78 15.38 -19.52
C VAL A 684 -69.80 16.56 -19.39
N GLY A 685 -69.81 17.50 -20.34
CA GLY A 685 -68.91 18.65 -20.37
C GLY A 685 -69.04 19.56 -19.14
N ASP A 686 -70.26 19.68 -18.59
CA ASP A 686 -70.54 20.52 -17.42
C ASP A 686 -70.14 19.86 -16.09
N LEU A 687 -69.68 18.60 -16.11
CA LEU A 687 -69.17 17.92 -14.92
C LEU A 687 -67.71 18.32 -14.67
N HIS A 688 -67.37 18.62 -13.42
CA HIS A 688 -65.98 18.83 -13.01
C HIS A 688 -65.17 17.53 -13.18
N SER A 689 -63.86 17.67 -13.45
CA SER A 689 -62.92 16.56 -13.52
C SER A 689 -62.97 15.73 -12.23
N GLY A 690 -63.07 14.40 -12.37
CA GLY A 690 -63.21 13.50 -11.24
C GLY A 690 -63.94 12.20 -11.57
N ILE A 691 -64.11 11.36 -10.55
CA ILE A 691 -64.78 10.06 -10.68
C ILE A 691 -66.30 10.21 -10.46
N TYR A 692 -67.08 9.57 -11.32
CA TYR A 692 -68.54 9.46 -11.20
C TYR A 692 -68.99 7.99 -11.31
N LEU A 693 -70.17 7.69 -10.76
CA LEU A 693 -70.82 6.39 -10.87
C LEU A 693 -72.08 6.50 -11.72
N LEU A 694 -72.18 5.67 -12.75
CA LEU A 694 -73.37 5.53 -13.58
C LEU A 694 -74.15 4.32 -13.13
N LYS A 695 -75.36 4.54 -12.62
CA LYS A 695 -76.31 3.47 -12.35
C LYS A 695 -77.26 3.35 -13.54
N ILE A 696 -77.30 2.18 -14.15
CA ILE A 696 -78.12 1.86 -15.31
C ILE A 696 -79.16 0.82 -14.89
N ASP A 697 -80.44 1.19 -14.98
CA ASP A 697 -81.59 0.37 -14.63
C ASP A 697 -82.34 0.00 -15.93
N ALA A 698 -82.31 -1.27 -16.34
CA ALA A 698 -83.09 -1.77 -17.48
C ALA A 698 -83.52 -3.24 -17.24
N ASP A 699 -84.77 -3.57 -17.61
CA ASP A 699 -85.32 -4.93 -17.55
C ASP A 699 -85.13 -5.65 -16.19
N ASN A 700 -85.48 -4.95 -15.10
CA ASN A 700 -85.30 -5.39 -13.71
C ASN A 700 -83.85 -5.72 -13.31
N LYS A 701 -82.85 -5.27 -14.08
CA LYS A 701 -81.43 -5.33 -13.74
C LYS A 701 -80.87 -3.94 -13.51
N THR A 702 -80.04 -3.82 -12.49
CA THR A 702 -79.31 -2.61 -12.15
C THR A 702 -77.82 -2.89 -12.32
N VAL A 703 -77.14 -2.07 -13.13
CA VAL A 703 -75.70 -2.15 -13.34
C VAL A 703 -75.07 -0.82 -12.93
N VAL A 704 -73.96 -0.88 -12.18
CA VAL A 704 -73.18 0.32 -11.84
C VAL A 704 -71.84 0.29 -12.58
N ARG A 705 -71.47 1.42 -13.21
CA ARG A 705 -70.20 1.61 -13.91
C ARG A 705 -69.50 2.87 -13.42
N LYS A 706 -68.20 2.76 -13.15
CA LYS A 706 -67.36 3.90 -12.81
C LYS A 706 -66.87 4.57 -14.08
N ILE A 707 -66.97 5.90 -14.13
CA ILE A 707 -66.36 6.72 -15.18
C ILE A 707 -65.41 7.76 -14.57
N VAL A 708 -64.40 8.14 -15.34
CA VAL A 708 -63.46 9.22 -15.03
C VAL A 708 -63.74 10.36 -16.01
N LYS A 709 -64.05 11.54 -15.49
CA LYS A 709 -64.14 12.79 -16.25
C LYS A 709 -62.77 13.47 -16.15
N ASN A 710 -62.12 13.71 -17.29
CA ASN A 710 -60.88 14.49 -17.34
C ASN A 710 -61.16 15.99 -17.27
#